data_AF-A0A816MV99-F1
#
_entry.id   AF-A0A816MV99-F1
#
_cell.length_a   1.000
_cell.length_b   1.000
_cell.length_c   1.000
_cell.angle_alpha   90.00
_cell.angle_beta   90.00
_cell.angle_gamma   90.00
#
_symmetry.space_group_name_H-M   'P 1'
#
loop_
_entity.id
_entity.type
_entity.pdbx_description
1 polymer ?
#
loop_
_entity_poly.entity_id
_entity_poly.type
_entity_poly.pdbx_seq_one_letter_code
_entity_poly.pdbx_strand_id
1 'polypeptide(L)'
;MYKHPRQKTEAYTLPPFEASSVGKLRYIPAHNSLKRYCMLEPSSSSLVSPAYAVLSNANSSAHEDTSGSCVTDDFNDKIKELETVMMGPDSLDLVFDYNDSFDSTSCQETNSWRSTLEAISRRDLRADLVSCAQALSENDLMMAHSMMEKLRQMVSVSGEPIQRLGAYLLEGLVAKLASSGSSIYKSLNRFPEPASTELLSYMHILYEVCPYFKFGYMSANGAIAEAMKEENRVHIIDFQIGTQGSQWVTLIQAFAARPGGPPRIRITGIDDTTSAYARGGGLSIVGNRLAKLAKQFNVPFEFNSVSASASEVKLKDLGVRAGEALAVNFAFVLHRMPDESVSTENHRDRLLRMVKSLSPKVVTLVEQESNTNTASFFPRFKETMDYYDAMFESIDVTLPRNHKQRINVEQHCLARDVVNIIACEGADRVERHELLGKWRSRFEMAGFSSYPLSPLVNSTIKSLLRNYSDKYRLEERDGALYLGLSANAKDFTITAPPGSDITSLLLKTFNEACQFPTKSSVLIPKGEYKLRQIEMMGPCKAPIRITLQGTVKADGNVNGNDFWVAFRRINGFKLNGGGVFDGEGNAAWRANNCHKMALTQCKKLPISIRFDFVTDAKIRGITSMDSKNFHINVLGARNMTLEEITIIAPEESPNTDGIHVGRSVGVQIINSNIKTGDDCISIGDGTRDLLVERVTCGPGHGISIGSLGLYVKEEDVTGIRVVNCTLINTDNGVRIKTWPSAACSTTASGIHFENIILKNVTNPILIDQEYCPWNRCNKNKPSTIKLVDISFKHIRGTSGNKDAVKLLCSKGFPCKNVEIGDINIQYTGADGPATFQCSNVSPTLMGTQVPKACSSPVTKLPGQ
;
A
#
# COMPACT_ATOMS: atom_id res chain seq x y z
N MET A 1 55.57 5.93 30.91
CA MET A 1 54.58 5.53 29.88
C MET A 1 53.32 5.07 30.58
N TYR A 2 52.15 5.56 30.17
CA TYR A 2 50.86 5.21 30.79
C TYR A 2 50.24 3.95 30.17
N LYS A 3 49.55 3.16 30.99
CA LYS A 3 48.49 2.23 30.57
C LYS A 3 47.31 2.41 31.53
N HIS A 4 46.19 2.94 31.05
CA HIS A 4 44.97 3.08 31.85
C HIS A 4 44.23 1.73 31.97
N PRO A 5 43.66 1.40 33.15
CA PRO A 5 42.67 0.34 33.27
C PRO A 5 41.31 0.78 32.70
N ARG A 6 40.50 -0.18 32.24
CA ARG A 6 39.14 0.06 31.72
C ARG A 6 38.16 0.34 32.86
N GLN A 7 37.45 1.46 32.82
CA GLN A 7 36.17 1.60 33.52
C GLN A 7 35.04 1.02 32.67
N LYS A 8 34.04 0.40 33.32
CA LYS A 8 32.77 0.05 32.70
C LYS A 8 31.86 1.27 32.72
N THR A 9 31.29 1.65 31.59
CA THR A 9 30.12 2.53 31.53
C THR A 9 28.87 1.71 31.74
N GLU A 10 28.27 1.78 32.93
CA GLU A 10 26.93 1.24 33.17
C GLU A 10 25.88 2.21 32.58
N ALA A 11 24.86 1.65 31.92
CA ALA A 11 23.88 2.41 31.17
C ALA A 11 22.62 2.69 32.00
N TYR A 12 22.02 3.86 31.80
CA TYR A 12 20.84 4.31 32.55
C TYR A 12 19.57 3.63 32.04
N THR A 13 18.93 2.84 32.90
CA THR A 13 17.59 2.27 32.70
C THR A 13 16.55 3.13 33.41
N LEU A 14 15.47 3.52 32.73
CA LEU A 14 14.29 4.10 33.41
C LEU A 14 13.61 3.01 34.26
N PRO A 15 13.16 3.32 35.49
CA PRO A 15 12.55 2.31 36.37
C PRO A 15 11.21 1.81 35.81
N PRO A 16 10.89 0.51 35.94
CA PRO A 16 9.59 -0.03 35.56
C PRO A 16 8.48 0.49 36.48
N PHE A 17 7.26 0.59 35.95
CA PHE A 17 6.09 1.11 36.66
C PHE A 17 5.34 0.00 37.40
N GLU A 18 5.38 0.00 38.74
CA GLU A 18 4.57 -0.91 39.57
C GLU A 18 3.16 -0.35 39.78
N ALA A 19 2.15 -1.07 39.29
CA ALA A 19 0.74 -0.70 39.42
C ALA A 19 0.13 -1.21 40.75
N SER A 20 0.57 -0.67 41.89
CA SER A 20 0.29 -1.25 43.22
C SER A 20 -0.26 -0.30 44.31
N SER A 21 -0.63 0.96 44.00
CA SER A 21 -1.08 1.92 45.04
C SER A 21 -2.19 2.93 44.66
N VAL A 22 -3.39 2.43 44.33
CA VAL A 22 -4.65 3.22 44.42
C VAL A 22 -5.69 2.45 45.22
N GLY A 23 -6.41 3.13 46.12
CA GLY A 23 -7.19 2.50 47.19
C GLY A 23 -8.46 1.76 46.75
N LYS A 24 -8.74 0.63 47.38
CA LYS A 24 -10.01 -0.12 47.26
C LYS A 24 -11.19 0.70 47.79
N LEU A 25 -11.96 1.33 46.89
CA LEU A 25 -13.30 1.82 47.24
C LEU A 25 -14.24 0.65 47.50
N ARG A 26 -14.85 0.61 48.69
CA ARG A 26 -15.79 -0.43 49.10
C ARG A 26 -17.18 -0.14 48.52
N TYR A 27 -17.80 -1.15 47.92
CA TYR A 27 -19.19 -1.08 47.49
C TYR A 27 -20.13 -1.21 48.70
N ILE A 28 -21.10 -0.30 48.81
CA ILE A 28 -22.20 -0.36 49.80
C ILE A 28 -23.51 -0.25 49.01
N PRO A 29 -24.42 -1.25 49.07
CA PRO A 29 -25.69 -1.20 48.37
C PRO A 29 -26.69 -0.27 49.09
N ALA A 30 -27.47 0.49 48.32
CA ALA A 30 -28.61 1.27 48.80
C ALA A 30 -29.91 0.78 48.13
N HIS A 31 -31.04 0.97 48.80
CA HIS A 31 -32.30 0.26 48.50
C HIS A 31 -33.15 0.86 47.36
N ASN A 32 -34.00 0.00 46.79
CA ASN A 32 -35.12 0.35 45.91
C ASN A 32 -36.04 1.44 46.48
N SER A 33 -36.59 2.27 45.59
CA SER A 33 -37.96 2.78 45.73
C SER A 33 -38.65 2.87 44.36
N LEU A 34 -39.91 2.45 44.26
CA LEU A 34 -40.68 2.35 43.00
C LEU A 34 -41.71 3.50 42.84
N LYS A 35 -41.93 3.88 41.57
CA LYS A 35 -43.18 4.37 40.92
C LYS A 35 -42.87 4.39 39.40
N ARG A 36 -43.54 3.69 38.45
CA ARG A 36 -44.98 3.52 38.09
C ARG A 36 -45.67 4.87 37.83
N TYR A 37 -46.42 5.13 36.75
CA TYR A 37 -47.03 4.36 35.62
C TYR A 37 -46.83 5.14 34.27
N CYS A 38 -47.31 4.82 33.04
CA CYS A 38 -48.20 3.81 32.40
C CYS A 38 -47.74 3.63 30.90
N MET A 39 -47.83 2.47 30.23
CA MET A 39 -48.93 1.89 29.41
C MET A 39 -49.37 2.65 28.13
N LEU A 40 -49.21 2.03 26.94
CA LEU A 40 -50.32 1.48 26.12
C LEU A 40 -49.83 0.77 24.83
N GLU A 41 -50.35 -0.44 24.58
CA GLU A 41 -50.39 -1.11 23.26
C GLU A 41 -51.82 -1.03 22.68
N PRO A 42 -52.00 -1.30 21.38
CA PRO A 42 -53.25 -1.86 20.86
C PRO A 42 -53.04 -3.16 20.06
N SER A 43 -53.89 -4.17 20.29
CA SER A 43 -53.80 -5.51 19.70
C SER A 43 -54.90 -5.81 18.66
N SER A 44 -54.50 -6.35 17.51
CA SER A 44 -55.21 -7.33 16.66
C SER A 44 -56.72 -7.20 16.36
N SER A 45 -57.07 -7.21 15.07
CA SER A 45 -58.26 -7.90 14.55
C SER A 45 -57.95 -8.56 13.19
N SER A 46 -58.70 -9.60 12.84
CA SER A 46 -58.47 -10.51 11.70
C SER A 46 -59.49 -10.30 10.58
N LEU A 47 -59.28 -10.91 9.39
CA LEU A 47 -60.34 -11.37 8.46
C LEU A 47 -59.78 -12.26 7.32
N VAL A 48 -60.31 -13.49 7.23
CA VAL A 48 -60.60 -14.31 6.00
C VAL A 48 -59.47 -14.78 5.05
N SER A 49 -59.42 -16.10 4.86
CA SER A 49 -58.90 -16.81 3.66
C SER A 49 -60.06 -17.27 2.77
N PRO A 50 -59.80 -17.69 1.52
CA PRO A 50 -60.00 -19.13 1.25
C PRO A 50 -58.90 -19.76 0.38
N ALA A 51 -58.91 -21.09 0.29
CA ALA A 51 -57.93 -21.91 -0.44
C ALA A 51 -58.57 -22.64 -1.63
N TYR A 52 -57.72 -23.14 -2.53
CA TYR A 52 -57.99 -24.31 -3.36
C TYR A 52 -56.89 -25.36 -3.15
N ALA A 53 -57.28 -26.63 -3.17
CA ALA A 53 -56.41 -27.80 -2.96
C ALA A 53 -56.49 -28.75 -4.18
N VAL A 54 -56.24 -30.06 -3.98
CA VAL A 54 -56.30 -31.17 -4.98
C VAL A 54 -54.98 -31.32 -5.77
N LEU A 55 -54.32 -32.49 -5.86
CA LEU A 55 -54.59 -33.86 -5.35
C LEU A 55 -53.26 -34.57 -4.98
N SER A 56 -53.33 -35.72 -4.31
CA SER A 56 -52.20 -36.59 -3.96
C SER A 56 -52.42 -38.03 -4.47
N ASN A 57 -51.35 -38.77 -4.80
CA ASN A 57 -50.99 -40.04 -4.13
C ASN A 57 -49.77 -40.75 -4.74
N ALA A 58 -49.07 -41.46 -3.84
CA ALA A 58 -47.74 -42.03 -3.93
C ALA A 58 -47.56 -43.33 -4.76
N ASN A 59 -46.29 -43.79 -4.76
CA ASN A 59 -45.72 -45.10 -5.13
C ASN A 59 -45.03 -45.19 -6.51
N SER A 60 -43.85 -45.82 -6.65
CA SER A 60 -42.88 -46.26 -5.61
C SER A 60 -41.55 -46.74 -6.23
N SER A 61 -40.41 -46.27 -5.73
CA SER A 61 -39.11 -46.98 -5.64
C SER A 61 -38.06 -46.05 -5.03
N ALA A 62 -36.99 -46.60 -4.47
CA ALA A 62 -35.93 -45.82 -3.80
C ALA A 62 -34.60 -45.94 -4.54
N HIS A 63 -33.86 -44.84 -4.61
CA HIS A 63 -32.39 -44.80 -4.72
C HIS A 63 -31.89 -43.52 -4.03
N GLU A 64 -30.68 -43.57 -3.49
CA GLU A 64 -30.10 -42.54 -2.61
C GLU A 64 -29.49 -41.36 -3.37
N ASP A 65 -29.21 -40.27 -2.64
CA ASP A 65 -28.70 -39.00 -3.16
C ASP A 65 -27.34 -39.07 -3.85
N THR A 66 -27.15 -38.23 -4.87
CA THR A 66 -25.96 -37.37 -4.95
C THR A 66 -26.18 -36.20 -5.91
N SER A 67 -26.20 -34.97 -5.38
CA SER A 67 -26.29 -33.74 -6.16
C SER A 67 -24.90 -33.16 -6.46
N GLY A 68 -24.41 -33.40 -7.69
CA GLY A 68 -23.13 -32.86 -8.18
C GLY A 68 -23.26 -31.46 -8.80
N SER A 69 -22.49 -30.50 -8.30
CA SER A 69 -22.50 -29.10 -8.76
C SER A 69 -21.72 -28.89 -10.06
N CYS A 70 -22.39 -28.91 -11.22
CA CYS A 70 -21.80 -28.67 -12.53
C CYS A 70 -21.62 -27.16 -12.85
N VAL A 71 -20.60 -26.52 -12.25
CA VAL A 71 -20.17 -25.14 -12.59
C VAL A 71 -18.64 -24.99 -12.69
N THR A 72 -17.84 -25.93 -12.16
CA THR A 72 -16.37 -25.77 -12.05
C THR A 72 -15.59 -26.05 -13.32
N ASP A 73 -16.04 -27.00 -14.14
CA ASP A 73 -15.12 -27.70 -15.04
C ASP A 73 -14.89 -26.94 -16.36
N ASP A 74 -15.95 -26.37 -16.94
CA ASP A 74 -15.91 -25.50 -18.13
C ASP A 74 -14.93 -24.31 -17.99
N PHE A 75 -14.69 -23.83 -16.76
CA PHE A 75 -13.74 -22.77 -16.48
C PHE A 75 -12.29 -23.23 -16.38
N ASN A 76 -12.04 -24.49 -16.00
CA ASN A 76 -10.69 -25.05 -15.96
C ASN A 76 -10.20 -25.38 -17.38
N ASP A 77 -11.08 -25.87 -18.24
CA ASP A 77 -10.73 -26.17 -19.63
C ASP A 77 -10.49 -24.89 -20.45
N LYS A 78 -11.24 -23.81 -20.19
CA LYS A 78 -10.91 -22.47 -20.72
C LYS A 78 -9.57 -21.92 -20.22
N ILE A 79 -9.16 -22.22 -18.98
CA ILE A 79 -7.80 -21.88 -18.51
C ILE A 79 -6.76 -22.69 -19.29
N LYS A 80 -6.94 -24.00 -19.47
CA LYS A 80 -6.03 -24.85 -20.27
C LYS A 80 -5.94 -24.40 -21.73
N GLU A 81 -7.04 -23.97 -22.35
CA GLU A 81 -7.04 -23.44 -23.71
C GLU A 81 -6.16 -22.18 -23.81
N LEU A 82 -6.34 -21.24 -22.88
CA LEU A 82 -5.52 -20.02 -22.82
C LEU A 82 -4.05 -20.31 -22.47
N GLU A 83 -3.78 -21.30 -21.62
CA GLU A 83 -2.43 -21.76 -21.28
C GLU A 83 -1.73 -22.43 -22.47
N THR A 84 -2.44 -23.25 -23.24
CA THR A 84 -1.91 -23.93 -24.44
C THR A 84 -1.54 -22.93 -25.55
N VAL A 85 -2.17 -21.75 -25.56
CA VAL A 85 -1.84 -20.63 -26.46
C VAL A 85 -0.69 -19.75 -25.94
N MET A 86 -0.27 -19.89 -24.67
CA MET A 86 0.82 -19.10 -24.08
C MET A 86 2.11 -19.89 -23.79
N MET A 87 2.04 -21.20 -23.63
CA MET A 87 3.23 -22.05 -23.57
C MET A 87 3.91 -22.07 -24.94
N GLY A 88 5.15 -21.57 -25.00
CA GLY A 88 5.95 -21.47 -26.22
C GLY A 88 6.21 -22.81 -26.95
N PRO A 89 6.89 -22.78 -28.11
CA PRO A 89 6.84 -23.83 -29.15
C PRO A 89 7.39 -25.23 -28.79
N ASP A 90 7.76 -25.48 -27.55
CA ASP A 90 8.34 -26.73 -27.04
C ASP A 90 7.29 -27.78 -26.61
N SER A 91 6.00 -27.43 -26.56
CA SER A 91 4.91 -28.40 -26.35
C SER A 91 3.73 -28.14 -27.30
N LEU A 92 3.71 -28.87 -28.43
CA LEU A 92 2.65 -28.79 -29.43
C LEU A 92 2.20 -30.20 -29.83
N ASP A 93 0.98 -30.56 -29.45
CA ASP A 93 0.33 -31.81 -29.85
C ASP A 93 -1.12 -31.55 -30.28
N LEU A 94 -1.46 -32.12 -31.46
CA LEU A 94 -2.80 -32.46 -31.97
C LEU A 94 -3.87 -31.37 -32.29
N VAL A 95 -3.92 -31.06 -33.61
CA VAL A 95 -5.07 -31.20 -34.54
C VAL A 95 -6.38 -30.37 -34.36
N PHE A 96 -6.88 -29.90 -35.51
CA PHE A 96 -8.11 -29.14 -35.77
C PHE A 96 -9.45 -29.84 -35.42
N ASP A 97 -10.48 -29.04 -35.11
CA ASP A 97 -11.70 -28.97 -35.96
C ASP A 97 -12.36 -27.56 -35.87
N TYR A 98 -13.56 -27.38 -36.45
CA TYR A 98 -14.02 -26.13 -37.09
C TYR A 98 -15.31 -25.49 -36.47
N ASN A 99 -15.59 -24.24 -36.87
CA ASN A 99 -16.81 -23.42 -36.62
C ASN A 99 -17.21 -23.05 -35.16
N ASP A 100 -17.30 -21.75 -34.88
CA ASP A 100 -18.62 -21.08 -34.93
C ASP A 100 -18.44 -19.59 -35.34
N SER A 101 -19.54 -18.86 -35.43
CA SER A 101 -19.75 -17.65 -36.19
C SER A 101 -19.78 -16.37 -35.35
N PHE A 102 -19.46 -15.25 -35.99
CA PHE A 102 -19.36 -13.92 -35.38
C PHE A 102 -20.72 -13.21 -35.46
N ASP A 103 -21.17 -12.63 -34.35
CA ASP A 103 -21.91 -11.36 -34.39
C ASP A 103 -21.42 -10.44 -33.26
N SER A 104 -21.38 -9.15 -33.53
CA SER A 104 -20.76 -8.15 -32.65
C SER A 104 -21.38 -6.77 -32.88
N THR A 105 -22.09 -6.24 -31.88
CA THR A 105 -22.58 -4.86 -31.91
C THR A 105 -22.41 -4.13 -30.57
N SER A 106 -21.67 -3.02 -30.64
CA SER A 106 -21.62 -1.84 -29.75
C SER A 106 -22.22 -1.92 -28.33
N CYS A 107 -21.35 -1.69 -27.33
CA CYS A 107 -21.74 -1.08 -26.05
C CYS A 107 -20.57 -0.31 -25.43
N GLN A 108 -20.58 1.03 -25.56
CA GLN A 108 -19.87 1.95 -24.67
C GLN A 108 -20.91 2.82 -23.92
N GLU A 109 -20.47 3.60 -22.93
CA GLU A 109 -21.31 4.52 -22.12
C GLU A 109 -22.35 3.91 -21.14
N THR A 110 -22.11 2.72 -20.56
CA THR A 110 -22.93 2.21 -19.43
C THR A 110 -22.14 1.71 -18.21
N ASN A 111 -20.93 2.24 -17.98
CA ASN A 111 -20.02 1.73 -16.94
C ASN A 111 -20.20 2.37 -15.55
N SER A 112 -20.67 3.62 -15.45
CA SER A 112 -20.80 4.30 -14.13
C SER A 112 -21.97 3.77 -13.28
N TRP A 113 -23.04 3.30 -13.92
CA TRP A 113 -24.26 2.89 -13.20
C TRP A 113 -24.17 1.46 -12.64
N ARG A 114 -23.41 0.56 -13.28
CA ARG A 114 -23.24 -0.82 -12.84
C ARG A 114 -22.49 -0.92 -11.51
N SER A 115 -21.41 -0.18 -11.33
CA SER A 115 -20.64 -0.15 -10.08
C SER A 115 -21.49 0.33 -8.89
N THR A 116 -22.30 1.37 -9.08
CA THR A 116 -23.21 1.88 -8.03
C THR A 116 -24.31 0.88 -7.68
N LEU A 117 -24.90 0.20 -8.68
CA LEU A 117 -25.91 -0.85 -8.45
C LEU A 117 -25.32 -2.12 -7.80
N GLU A 118 -24.09 -2.51 -8.15
CA GLU A 118 -23.39 -3.61 -7.47
C GLU A 118 -23.08 -3.30 -6.00
N ALA A 119 -22.67 -2.06 -5.69
CA ALA A 119 -22.48 -1.63 -4.29
C ALA A 119 -23.80 -1.66 -3.50
N ILE A 120 -24.89 -1.18 -4.09
CA ILE A 120 -26.23 -1.23 -3.49
C ILE A 120 -26.64 -2.67 -3.15
N SER A 121 -26.32 -3.64 -4.00
CA SER A 121 -26.62 -5.06 -3.80
C SER A 121 -25.79 -5.74 -2.70
N ARG A 122 -24.59 -5.23 -2.38
CA ARG A 122 -23.63 -5.87 -1.45
C ARG A 122 -23.68 -5.36 0.00
N ARG A 123 -24.44 -4.31 0.31
CA ARG A 123 -24.50 -3.65 1.65
C ARG A 123 -23.14 -3.19 2.22
N ASP A 124 -22.19 -2.79 1.37
CA ASP A 124 -20.93 -2.21 1.84
C ASP A 124 -21.14 -0.77 2.35
N LEU A 125 -21.13 -0.61 3.67
CA LEU A 125 -21.26 0.68 4.35
C LEU A 125 -20.15 1.67 3.97
N ARG A 126 -18.92 1.21 3.72
CA ARG A 126 -17.80 2.09 3.34
C ARG A 126 -18.01 2.66 1.95
N ALA A 127 -18.48 1.81 1.02
CA ALA A 127 -18.85 2.23 -0.33
C ALA A 127 -20.05 3.20 -0.32
N ASP A 128 -21.11 2.90 0.42
CA ASP A 128 -22.29 3.78 0.53
C ASP A 128 -21.94 5.15 1.16
N LEU A 129 -21.10 5.19 2.19
CA LEU A 129 -20.62 6.44 2.81
C LEU A 129 -19.82 7.30 1.82
N VAL A 130 -18.90 6.68 1.08
CA VAL A 130 -18.07 7.35 0.07
C VAL A 130 -18.94 7.90 -1.06
N SER A 131 -19.89 7.11 -1.59
CA SER A 131 -20.78 7.54 -2.67
C SER A 131 -21.72 8.67 -2.24
N CYS A 132 -22.22 8.66 -0.99
CA CYS A 132 -23.00 9.76 -0.43
C CYS A 132 -22.19 11.08 -0.33
N ALA A 133 -20.93 10.99 0.10
CA ALA A 133 -20.02 12.14 0.13
C ALA A 133 -19.62 12.61 -1.29
N GLN A 134 -19.59 11.71 -2.28
CA GLN A 134 -19.37 12.06 -3.68
C GLN A 134 -20.58 12.83 -4.25
N ALA A 135 -21.81 12.33 -4.06
CA ALA A 135 -23.03 13.01 -4.50
C ALA A 135 -23.15 14.44 -3.93
N LEU A 136 -22.81 14.65 -2.65
CA LEU A 136 -22.73 15.99 -2.06
C LEU A 136 -21.64 16.88 -2.67
N SER A 137 -20.51 16.30 -3.12
CA SER A 137 -19.43 17.04 -3.78
C SER A 137 -19.72 17.35 -5.25
N GLU A 138 -20.62 16.59 -5.88
CA GLU A 138 -21.14 16.80 -7.24
C GLU A 138 -22.46 17.60 -7.24
N ASN A 139 -22.96 17.96 -6.06
CA ASN A 139 -24.21 18.71 -5.81
C ASN A 139 -25.49 17.97 -6.25
N ASP A 140 -25.47 16.63 -6.35
CA ASP A 140 -26.68 15.81 -6.47
C ASP A 140 -27.32 15.63 -5.08
N LEU A 141 -28.16 16.61 -4.72
CA LEU A 141 -28.88 16.63 -3.46
C LEU A 141 -29.94 15.51 -3.36
N MET A 142 -30.47 15.01 -4.47
CA MET A 142 -31.48 13.94 -4.46
C MET A 142 -30.84 12.58 -4.17
N MET A 143 -29.75 12.25 -4.85
CA MET A 143 -28.98 11.03 -4.55
C MET A 143 -28.42 11.10 -3.13
N ALA A 144 -27.82 12.22 -2.73
CA ALA A 144 -27.29 12.39 -1.38
C ALA A 144 -28.37 12.14 -0.30
N HIS A 145 -29.56 12.74 -0.41
CA HIS A 145 -30.63 12.56 0.57
C HIS A 145 -31.15 11.11 0.61
N SER A 146 -31.36 10.48 -0.56
CA SER A 146 -31.75 9.07 -0.67
C SER A 146 -30.71 8.13 -0.02
N MET A 147 -29.43 8.39 -0.24
CA MET A 147 -28.34 7.62 0.39
C MET A 147 -28.25 7.86 1.90
N MET A 148 -28.54 9.06 2.41
CA MET A 148 -28.59 9.31 3.85
C MET A 148 -29.65 8.46 4.57
N GLU A 149 -30.86 8.36 4.02
CA GLU A 149 -31.93 7.53 4.62
C GLU A 149 -31.60 6.03 4.58
N LYS A 150 -30.91 5.56 3.53
CA LYS A 150 -30.35 4.19 3.48
C LYS A 150 -29.27 4.00 4.55
N LEU A 151 -28.33 4.94 4.67
CA LEU A 151 -27.21 4.89 5.62
C LEU A 151 -27.70 4.85 7.08
N ARG A 152 -28.76 5.59 7.43
CA ARG A 152 -29.38 5.54 8.78
C ARG A 152 -29.80 4.12 9.22
N GLN A 153 -30.09 3.23 8.28
CA GLN A 153 -30.48 1.84 8.56
C GLN A 153 -29.26 0.89 8.71
N MET A 154 -28.06 1.36 8.41
CA MET A 154 -26.82 0.55 8.37
C MET A 154 -25.81 0.93 9.46
N VAL A 155 -25.87 2.16 9.97
CA VAL A 155 -24.97 2.69 11.03
C VAL A 155 -25.48 2.33 12.44
N SER A 156 -24.57 2.26 13.42
CA SER A 156 -24.91 1.97 14.82
C SER A 156 -23.76 2.30 15.76
N VAL A 157 -24.01 3.09 16.81
CA VAL A 157 -23.03 3.48 17.85
C VAL A 157 -22.55 2.31 18.74
N SER A 158 -23.21 1.15 18.67
CA SER A 158 -22.84 -0.08 19.39
C SER A 158 -22.34 -1.19 18.45
N GLY A 159 -22.24 -0.93 17.14
CA GLY A 159 -21.85 -1.90 16.12
C GLY A 159 -20.34 -2.07 15.92
N GLU A 160 -19.99 -2.62 14.76
CA GLU A 160 -18.61 -2.69 14.25
C GLU A 160 -17.97 -1.29 14.13
N PRO A 161 -16.63 -1.14 14.22
CA PRO A 161 -15.94 0.16 14.14
C PRO A 161 -16.46 1.09 13.03
N ILE A 162 -16.59 0.57 11.81
CA ILE A 162 -17.10 1.31 10.64
C ILE A 162 -18.58 1.71 10.75
N GLN A 163 -19.41 0.95 11.48
CA GLN A 163 -20.81 1.32 11.75
C GLN A 163 -20.93 2.46 12.77
N ARG A 164 -20.00 2.53 13.73
CA ARG A 164 -19.94 3.58 14.75
C ARG A 164 -19.43 4.88 14.16
N LEU A 165 -18.29 4.80 13.47
CA LEU A 165 -17.73 5.91 12.71
C LEU A 165 -18.74 6.39 11.66
N GLY A 166 -19.37 5.46 10.93
CA GLY A 166 -20.41 5.76 9.94
C GLY A 166 -21.57 6.58 10.50
N ALA A 167 -21.99 6.38 11.77
CA ALA A 167 -23.01 7.20 12.40
C ALA A 167 -22.55 8.67 12.53
N TYR A 168 -21.33 8.90 13.04
CA TYR A 168 -20.78 10.25 13.21
C TYR A 168 -20.41 10.93 11.88
N LEU A 169 -19.96 10.15 10.88
CA LEU A 169 -19.77 10.63 9.50
C LEU A 169 -21.11 11.06 8.90
N LEU A 170 -22.17 10.26 9.06
CA LEU A 170 -23.51 10.54 8.54
C LEU A 170 -24.10 11.82 9.14
N GLU A 171 -24.02 12.00 10.47
CA GLU A 171 -24.43 13.25 11.11
C GLU A 171 -23.62 14.46 10.61
N GLY A 172 -22.32 14.28 10.35
CA GLY A 172 -21.49 15.30 9.69
C GLY A 172 -21.96 15.64 8.26
N LEU A 173 -22.38 14.65 7.47
CA LEU A 173 -22.91 14.84 6.11
C LEU A 173 -24.29 15.52 6.13
N VAL A 174 -25.18 15.12 7.06
CA VAL A 174 -26.49 15.75 7.27
C VAL A 174 -26.33 17.22 7.70
N ALA A 175 -25.43 17.50 8.65
CA ALA A 175 -25.12 18.85 9.10
C ALA A 175 -24.51 19.72 7.99
N LYS A 176 -23.75 19.12 7.07
CA LYS A 176 -23.25 19.81 5.87
C LYS A 176 -24.37 20.15 4.89
N LEU A 177 -25.22 19.17 4.55
CA LEU A 177 -26.32 19.32 3.60
C LEU A 177 -27.31 20.41 4.03
N ALA A 178 -27.66 20.46 5.33
CA ALA A 178 -28.54 21.48 5.88
C ALA A 178 -27.87 22.87 6.02
N SER A 179 -26.63 23.06 5.54
CA SER A 179 -25.78 24.25 5.78
C SER A 179 -25.64 24.63 7.26
N SER A 180 -25.98 23.70 8.15
CA SER A 180 -26.13 23.93 9.58
C SER A 180 -24.90 23.53 10.38
N GLY A 181 -23.86 22.98 9.74
CA GLY A 181 -22.62 22.51 10.38
C GLY A 181 -22.01 23.48 11.37
N SER A 182 -21.94 24.78 11.05
CA SER A 182 -21.50 25.82 11.99
C SER A 182 -22.46 26.01 13.16
N SER A 183 -23.77 26.00 12.92
CA SER A 183 -24.82 26.12 13.94
C SER A 183 -24.88 24.89 14.85
N ILE A 184 -24.75 23.68 14.30
CA ILE A 184 -24.71 22.41 15.02
C ILE A 184 -23.40 22.31 15.82
N TYR A 185 -22.25 22.64 15.25
CA TYR A 185 -20.99 22.70 15.99
C TYR A 185 -21.06 23.72 17.13
N LYS A 186 -21.59 24.94 16.88
CA LYS A 186 -21.83 25.96 17.92
C LYS A 186 -22.92 25.56 18.92
N SER A 187 -23.83 24.65 18.58
CA SER A 187 -24.84 24.10 19.49
C SER A 187 -24.31 22.94 20.33
N LEU A 188 -23.46 22.07 19.77
CA LEU A 188 -22.66 21.10 20.52
C LEU A 188 -21.72 21.81 21.51
N ASN A 189 -21.29 23.04 21.19
CA ASN A 189 -20.52 23.92 22.06
C ASN A 189 -21.39 24.85 22.95
N ARG A 190 -22.72 24.66 23.00
CA ARG A 190 -23.68 25.46 23.81
C ARG A 190 -24.73 24.66 24.58
N PHE A 191 -25.01 23.41 24.22
CA PHE A 191 -25.80 22.53 25.07
C PHE A 191 -25.04 22.26 26.38
N PRO A 192 -25.74 22.06 27.52
CA PRO A 192 -25.08 21.94 28.82
C PRO A 192 -24.13 20.73 28.85
N GLU A 193 -22.95 20.91 29.43
CA GLU A 193 -22.00 19.83 29.66
C GLU A 193 -22.62 18.67 30.46
N PRO A 194 -22.23 17.40 30.19
CA PRO A 194 -22.12 16.43 31.28
C PRO A 194 -21.06 16.98 32.25
N ALA A 195 -21.53 17.53 33.38
CA ALA A 195 -20.84 18.56 34.16
C ALA A 195 -19.35 18.29 34.39
N SER A 196 -18.47 19.12 33.79
CA SER A 196 -16.99 19.21 33.82
C SER A 196 -16.21 17.97 34.27
N THR A 197 -16.39 17.53 35.52
CA THR A 197 -15.95 16.23 36.05
C THR A 197 -16.21 15.04 35.11
N GLU A 198 -17.33 14.99 34.39
CA GLU A 198 -17.59 13.89 33.44
C GLU A 198 -16.76 14.02 32.15
N LEU A 199 -16.66 15.20 31.54
CA LEU A 199 -15.80 15.42 30.37
C LEU A 199 -14.32 15.15 30.68
N LEU A 200 -13.86 15.53 31.88
CA LEU A 200 -12.55 15.15 32.43
C LEU A 200 -12.40 13.63 32.53
N SER A 201 -13.46 12.90 32.91
CA SER A 201 -13.43 11.44 32.99
C SER A 201 -13.31 10.79 31.61
N TYR A 202 -14.03 11.27 30.60
CA TYR A 202 -13.95 10.73 29.23
C TYR A 202 -12.57 10.98 28.60
N MET A 203 -12.03 12.21 28.75
CA MET A 203 -10.66 12.52 28.36
C MET A 203 -9.61 11.64 29.06
N HIS A 204 -9.78 11.38 30.37
CA HIS A 204 -8.88 10.50 31.11
C HIS A 204 -8.99 9.03 30.68
N ILE A 205 -10.20 8.53 30.41
CA ILE A 205 -10.43 7.18 29.89
C ILE A 205 -9.75 7.03 28.53
N LEU A 206 -9.90 7.98 27.60
CA LEU A 206 -9.23 7.93 26.30
C LEU A 206 -7.69 7.93 26.43
N TYR A 207 -7.15 8.72 27.36
CA TYR A 207 -5.72 8.77 27.68
C TYR A 207 -5.18 7.46 28.28
N GLU A 208 -5.98 6.73 29.06
CA GLU A 208 -5.58 5.43 29.61
C GLU A 208 -5.77 4.28 28.62
N VAL A 209 -6.85 4.29 27.83
CA VAL A 209 -7.26 3.23 26.89
C VAL A 209 -6.42 3.24 25.61
N CYS A 210 -6.09 4.41 25.08
CA CYS A 210 -5.35 4.54 23.81
C CYS A 210 -3.96 5.15 24.04
N PRO A 211 -2.89 4.62 23.43
CA PRO A 211 -1.53 5.10 23.66
C PRO A 211 -1.23 6.45 23.02
N TYR A 212 -2.08 7.01 22.14
CA TYR A 212 -1.80 8.19 21.31
C TYR A 212 -1.23 9.38 22.11
N PHE A 213 -1.91 9.79 23.18
CA PHE A 213 -1.46 10.92 24.01
C PHE A 213 -0.19 10.58 24.80
N LYS A 214 -0.10 9.38 25.39
CA LYS A 214 1.10 8.95 26.13
C LYS A 214 2.32 8.83 25.21
N PHE A 215 2.14 8.33 23.99
CA PHE A 215 3.17 8.29 22.95
C PHE A 215 3.72 9.70 22.66
N GLY A 216 2.84 10.65 22.35
CA GLY A 216 3.22 12.04 22.07
C GLY A 216 3.96 12.68 23.25
N TYR A 217 3.33 12.68 24.42
CA TYR A 217 3.88 13.30 25.63
C TYR A 217 5.20 12.66 26.08
N MET A 218 5.33 11.33 26.06
CA MET A 218 6.57 10.66 26.47
C MET A 218 7.70 10.81 25.43
N SER A 219 7.38 10.89 24.13
CA SER A 219 8.38 11.16 23.09
C SER A 219 8.91 12.60 23.21
N ALA A 220 8.02 13.59 23.37
CA ALA A 220 8.38 14.98 23.62
C ALA A 220 9.19 15.15 24.92
N ASN A 221 8.75 14.52 26.02
CA ASN A 221 9.48 14.56 27.29
C ASN A 221 10.86 13.89 27.21
N GLY A 222 11.01 12.84 26.41
CA GLY A 222 12.31 12.21 26.14
C GLY A 222 13.29 13.19 25.47
N ALA A 223 12.85 13.88 24.42
CA ALA A 223 13.64 14.90 23.74
C ALA A 223 14.02 16.08 24.67
N ILE A 224 13.06 16.55 25.49
CA ILE A 224 13.29 17.64 26.45
C ILE A 224 14.28 17.21 27.54
N ALA A 225 14.13 16.00 28.09
CA ALA A 225 15.04 15.47 29.13
C ALA A 225 16.48 15.29 28.60
N GLU A 226 16.64 14.87 27.34
CA GLU A 226 17.94 14.75 26.69
C GLU A 226 18.59 16.12 26.44
N ALA A 227 17.85 17.07 25.85
CA ALA A 227 18.36 18.43 25.61
C ALA A 227 18.72 19.19 26.90
N MET A 228 17.98 18.92 28.00
CA MET A 228 18.17 19.58 29.30
C MET A 228 19.03 18.79 30.28
N LYS A 229 19.66 17.68 29.84
CA LYS A 229 20.42 16.75 30.70
C LYS A 229 21.44 17.43 31.62
N GLU A 230 22.17 18.42 31.11
CA GLU A 230 23.28 19.11 31.81
C GLU A 230 22.88 20.46 32.41
N GLU A 231 21.62 20.88 32.25
CA GLU A 231 21.14 22.20 32.65
C GLU A 231 20.70 22.24 34.13
N ASN A 232 20.94 23.35 34.82
CA ASN A 232 20.54 23.52 36.24
C ASN A 232 19.31 24.41 36.44
N ARG A 233 18.88 25.14 35.40
CA ARG A 233 17.66 25.95 35.38
C ARG A 233 16.95 25.72 34.05
N VAL A 234 15.77 25.10 34.08
CA VAL A 234 15.00 24.73 32.90
C VAL A 234 13.71 25.53 32.88
N HIS A 235 13.45 26.27 31.80
CA HIS A 235 12.16 26.89 31.50
C HIS A 235 11.46 26.07 30.41
N ILE A 236 10.23 25.64 30.68
CA ILE A 236 9.35 25.00 29.71
C ILE A 236 8.21 25.97 29.39
N ILE A 237 7.96 26.23 28.12
CA ILE A 237 6.74 26.91 27.65
C ILE A 237 5.88 25.86 26.98
N ASP A 238 4.63 25.72 27.42
CA ASP A 238 3.69 24.75 26.89
C ASP A 238 2.48 25.49 26.30
N PHE A 239 2.29 25.34 24.99
CA PHE A 239 1.29 26.12 24.24
C PHE A 239 -0.15 25.59 24.33
N GLN A 240 -0.34 24.40 24.93
CA GLN A 240 -1.64 23.97 25.43
C GLN A 240 -1.44 22.95 26.57
N ILE A 241 -1.34 23.43 27.83
CA ILE A 241 -1.01 22.57 29.00
C ILE A 241 -2.09 21.55 29.40
N GLY A 242 -3.20 21.55 28.66
CA GLY A 242 -4.31 20.63 28.82
C GLY A 242 -5.06 20.77 30.14
N THR A 243 -6.06 19.90 30.32
CA THR A 243 -6.95 19.97 31.49
C THR A 243 -6.29 19.52 32.80
N GLN A 244 -5.18 18.79 32.76
CA GLN A 244 -4.55 18.25 33.98
C GLN A 244 -3.02 18.41 34.08
N GLY A 245 -2.32 18.91 33.04
CA GLY A 245 -0.85 18.97 33.03
C GLY A 245 -0.16 17.60 33.09
N SER A 246 -0.83 16.54 32.61
CA SER A 246 -0.40 15.14 32.77
C SER A 246 0.94 14.83 32.10
N GLN A 247 1.28 15.48 30.98
CA GLN A 247 2.60 15.39 30.34
C GLN A 247 3.72 15.64 31.36
N TRP A 248 3.65 16.73 32.12
CA TRP A 248 4.74 17.19 32.98
C TRP A 248 4.96 16.36 34.25
N VAL A 249 3.98 15.53 34.64
CA VAL A 249 4.11 14.58 35.77
C VAL A 249 5.32 13.67 35.56
N THR A 250 5.42 13.06 34.38
CA THR A 250 6.49 12.10 34.05
C THR A 250 7.85 12.78 33.91
N LEU A 251 7.90 14.02 33.40
CA LEU A 251 9.15 14.77 33.26
C LEU A 251 9.69 15.28 34.60
N ILE A 252 8.83 15.71 35.53
CA ILE A 252 9.24 16.08 36.90
C ILE A 252 9.84 14.86 37.61
N GLN A 253 9.25 13.66 37.44
CA GLN A 253 9.79 12.41 37.98
C GLN A 253 11.14 12.04 37.34
N ALA A 254 11.29 12.16 36.02
CA ALA A 254 12.56 11.92 35.32
C ALA A 254 13.67 12.88 35.76
N PHE A 255 13.35 14.17 35.96
CA PHE A 255 14.30 15.15 36.49
C PHE A 255 14.66 14.90 37.97
N ALA A 256 13.74 14.39 38.80
CA ALA A 256 14.06 14.01 40.17
C ALA A 256 15.01 12.81 40.26
N ALA A 257 14.92 11.89 39.30
CA ALA A 257 15.80 10.73 39.17
C ALA A 257 17.17 11.04 38.50
N ARG A 258 17.47 12.31 38.18
CA ARG A 258 18.68 12.68 37.44
C ARG A 258 19.95 12.51 38.28
N PRO A 259 21.01 11.85 37.77
CA PRO A 259 22.32 11.87 38.41
C PRO A 259 22.87 13.31 38.48
N GLY A 260 23.22 13.78 39.68
CA GLY A 260 23.53 15.19 39.94
C GLY A 260 22.36 16.01 40.51
N GLY A 261 21.18 15.42 40.65
CA GLY A 261 20.01 16.03 41.31
C GLY A 261 19.13 16.87 40.37
N PRO A 262 17.93 17.26 40.85
CA PRO A 262 16.93 17.94 40.03
C PRO A 262 17.33 19.40 39.72
N PRO A 263 17.15 19.87 38.47
CA PRO A 263 17.26 21.28 38.14
C PRO A 263 16.11 22.09 38.76
N ARG A 264 16.25 23.41 38.84
CA ARG A 264 15.09 24.29 39.05
C ARG A 264 14.24 24.32 37.80
N ILE A 265 12.99 23.87 37.89
CA ILE A 265 12.02 23.83 36.80
C ILE A 265 11.10 25.05 36.91
N ARG A 266 10.90 25.76 35.80
CA ARG A 266 9.81 26.72 35.61
C ARG A 266 8.95 26.28 34.45
N ILE A 267 7.62 26.24 34.61
CA ILE A 267 6.67 25.95 33.53
C ILE A 267 5.78 27.17 33.31
N THR A 268 5.76 27.71 32.09
CA THR A 268 4.72 28.63 31.61
C THR A 268 3.66 27.82 30.89
N GLY A 269 2.52 27.59 31.53
CA GLY A 269 1.36 26.93 30.92
C GLY A 269 0.44 27.96 30.28
N ILE A 270 0.27 27.85 28.96
CA ILE A 270 -0.68 28.64 28.17
C ILE A 270 -1.93 27.78 27.96
N ASP A 271 -3.10 28.39 28.10
CA ASP A 271 -4.37 27.79 27.66
C ASP A 271 -5.50 28.83 27.55
N ASP A 272 -6.58 28.48 26.86
CA ASP A 272 -7.70 29.37 26.62
C ASP A 272 -8.75 29.37 27.75
N THR A 273 -9.71 30.31 27.67
CA THR A 273 -10.80 30.43 28.64
C THR A 273 -11.87 29.36 28.45
N THR A 274 -12.06 28.83 27.24
CA THR A 274 -13.00 27.72 26.98
C THR A 274 -12.59 26.46 27.75
N SER A 275 -11.30 26.13 27.75
CA SER A 275 -10.72 24.99 28.46
C SER A 275 -10.70 25.17 29.99
N ALA A 276 -10.97 26.37 30.52
CA ALA A 276 -11.18 26.57 31.95
C ALA A 276 -12.51 25.96 32.45
N TYR A 277 -13.54 25.90 31.61
CA TYR A 277 -14.82 25.25 31.96
C TYR A 277 -14.63 23.73 32.06
N ALA A 278 -14.02 23.11 31.04
CA ALA A 278 -13.66 21.69 31.03
C ALA A 278 -12.64 21.30 32.12
N ARG A 279 -11.95 22.26 32.76
CA ARG A 279 -11.11 22.03 33.95
C ARG A 279 -11.86 22.06 35.27
N GLY A 280 -13.08 22.59 35.31
CA GLY A 280 -13.73 23.03 36.55
C GLY A 280 -13.02 24.22 37.22
N GLY A 281 -12.24 25.01 36.47
CA GLY A 281 -11.54 26.19 36.99
C GLY A 281 -10.27 26.62 36.25
N GLY A 282 -9.60 27.63 36.81
CA GLY A 282 -8.43 28.28 36.19
C GLY A 282 -7.13 27.47 36.24
N LEU A 283 -6.16 27.91 35.43
CA LEU A 283 -4.81 27.33 35.30
C LEU A 283 -4.05 27.16 36.65
N SER A 284 -4.39 27.95 37.67
CA SER A 284 -3.83 27.83 39.02
C SER A 284 -4.05 26.44 39.65
N ILE A 285 -5.11 25.72 39.28
CA ILE A 285 -5.36 24.34 39.74
C ILE A 285 -4.26 23.39 39.23
N VAL A 286 -3.88 23.52 37.96
CA VAL A 286 -2.80 22.72 37.35
C VAL A 286 -1.45 23.09 37.97
N GLY A 287 -1.18 24.39 38.14
CA GLY A 287 0.01 24.88 38.83
C GLY A 287 0.17 24.34 40.25
N ASN A 288 -0.91 24.38 41.05
CA ASN A 288 -0.93 23.85 42.41
C ASN A 288 -0.72 22.33 42.46
N ARG A 289 -1.29 21.57 41.51
CA ARG A 289 -1.07 20.12 41.38
C ARG A 289 0.38 19.79 41.07
N LEU A 290 0.98 20.46 40.09
CA LEU A 290 2.37 20.25 39.69
C LEU A 290 3.35 20.70 40.79
N ALA A 291 3.08 21.83 41.48
CA ALA A 291 3.87 22.28 42.63
C ALA A 291 3.81 21.30 43.81
N LYS A 292 2.64 20.72 44.09
CA LYS A 292 2.49 19.68 45.12
C LYS A 292 3.28 18.41 44.77
N LEU A 293 3.25 17.99 43.50
CA LEU A 293 4.05 16.85 43.01
C LEU A 293 5.55 17.15 43.11
N ALA A 294 6.01 18.29 42.59
CA ALA A 294 7.41 18.69 42.64
C ALA A 294 7.94 18.74 44.09
N LYS A 295 7.13 19.24 45.04
CA LYS A 295 7.45 19.22 46.47
C LYS A 295 7.57 17.80 47.05
N GLN A 296 6.83 16.81 46.55
CA GLN A 296 6.99 15.40 46.97
C GLN A 296 8.32 14.79 46.49
N PHE A 297 8.82 15.25 45.35
CA PHE A 297 10.09 14.81 44.75
C PHE A 297 11.28 15.74 45.04
N ASN A 298 11.13 16.71 45.96
CA ASN A 298 12.13 17.73 46.31
C ASN A 298 12.67 18.55 45.11
N VAL A 299 11.86 18.71 44.05
CA VAL A 299 12.21 19.48 42.86
C VAL A 299 11.86 20.97 43.06
N PRO A 300 12.81 21.92 42.91
CA PRO A 300 12.50 23.34 42.96
C PRO A 300 11.64 23.74 41.75
N PHE A 301 10.39 24.15 41.99
CA PHE A 301 9.39 24.35 40.94
C PHE A 301 8.70 25.72 41.00
N GLU A 302 8.44 26.29 39.82
CA GLU A 302 7.76 27.56 39.64
C GLU A 302 6.76 27.47 38.48
N PHE A 303 5.54 28.00 38.65
CA PHE A 303 4.50 27.97 37.62
C PHE A 303 4.05 29.38 37.24
N ASN A 304 3.95 29.63 35.93
CA ASN A 304 3.37 30.83 35.35
C ASN A 304 2.15 30.44 34.49
N SER A 305 1.02 31.10 34.68
CA SER A 305 -0.23 30.81 33.96
C SER A 305 -0.57 31.93 32.99
N VAL A 306 -0.72 31.61 31.70
CA VAL A 306 -1.10 32.56 30.65
C VAL A 306 -2.46 32.17 30.10
N SER A 307 -3.51 32.89 30.53
CA SER A 307 -4.89 32.69 30.05
C SER A 307 -5.11 33.45 28.73
N ALA A 308 -4.70 32.86 27.61
CA ALA A 308 -4.80 33.45 26.27
C ALA A 308 -4.82 32.36 25.19
N SER A 309 -5.46 32.63 24.04
CA SER A 309 -5.32 31.75 22.88
C SER A 309 -3.89 31.80 22.32
N ALA A 310 -3.37 30.68 21.78
CA ALA A 310 -2.07 30.63 21.11
C ALA A 310 -1.95 31.68 19.97
N SER A 311 -3.07 32.07 19.36
CA SER A 311 -3.15 33.14 18.34
C SER A 311 -2.98 34.55 18.90
N GLU A 312 -2.96 34.74 20.22
CA GLU A 312 -2.95 36.05 20.91
C GLU A 312 -1.71 36.29 21.79
N VAL A 313 -1.00 35.23 22.18
CA VAL A 313 0.20 35.28 23.05
C VAL A 313 1.26 36.23 22.50
N LYS A 314 1.83 37.06 23.37
CA LYS A 314 2.93 37.99 23.06
C LYS A 314 4.17 37.63 23.88
N LEU A 315 5.34 38.01 23.36
CA LEU A 315 6.65 37.65 23.92
C LEU A 315 6.80 38.02 25.42
N LYS A 316 6.17 39.11 25.86
CA LYS A 316 6.15 39.55 27.25
C LYS A 316 5.43 38.58 28.22
N ASP A 317 4.41 37.86 27.74
CA ASP A 317 3.54 37.03 28.59
C ASP A 317 4.24 35.72 29.00
N LEU A 318 5.24 35.31 28.21
CA LEU A 318 6.03 34.11 28.40
C LEU A 318 7.02 34.20 29.58
N GLY A 319 7.40 35.42 29.96
CA GLY A 319 8.22 35.71 31.15
C GLY A 319 9.60 35.06 31.15
N VAL A 320 10.28 34.96 30.00
CA VAL A 320 11.60 34.34 29.87
C VAL A 320 12.65 35.14 30.66
N ARG A 321 13.61 34.43 31.30
CA ARG A 321 14.68 35.00 32.13
C ARG A 321 16.05 34.61 31.60
N ALA A 322 17.03 35.51 31.73
CA ALA A 322 18.42 35.20 31.40
C ALA A 322 18.99 34.08 32.29
N GLY A 323 19.75 33.17 31.67
CA GLY A 323 20.35 32.02 32.36
C GLY A 323 19.36 30.90 32.73
N GLU A 324 18.28 30.74 31.96
CA GLU A 324 17.39 29.57 32.02
C GLU A 324 17.37 28.90 30.63
N ALA A 325 17.60 27.59 30.57
CA ALA A 325 17.57 26.83 29.33
C ALA A 325 16.12 26.56 28.90
N LEU A 326 15.76 27.02 27.71
CA LEU A 326 14.36 27.06 27.25
C LEU A 326 14.00 25.84 26.37
N ALA A 327 12.92 25.15 26.74
CA ALA A 327 12.20 24.19 25.91
C ALA A 327 10.81 24.74 25.56
N VAL A 328 10.32 24.47 24.36
CA VAL A 328 8.95 24.85 23.94
C VAL A 328 8.20 23.63 23.42
N ASN A 329 6.97 23.42 23.90
CA ASN A 329 6.14 22.27 23.58
C ASN A 329 4.88 22.71 22.80
N PHE A 330 4.69 22.10 21.64
CA PHE A 330 3.48 22.19 20.83
C PHE A 330 2.87 20.78 20.72
N ALA A 331 1.85 20.48 21.53
CA ALA A 331 1.14 19.22 21.48
C ALA A 331 -0.33 19.46 21.13
N PHE A 332 -0.76 18.93 19.97
CA PHE A 332 -2.14 18.95 19.48
C PHE A 332 -2.77 20.36 19.42
N VAL A 333 -2.00 21.34 18.94
CA VAL A 333 -2.37 22.78 19.04
C VAL A 333 -2.16 23.58 17.76
N LEU A 334 -1.16 23.27 16.93
CA LEU A 334 -0.87 24.09 15.74
C LEU A 334 -1.88 23.84 14.62
N HIS A 335 -2.46 22.65 14.50
CA HIS A 335 -3.59 22.41 13.60
C HIS A 335 -4.78 23.33 13.90
N ARG A 336 -5.07 23.62 15.17
CA ARG A 336 -6.21 24.46 15.58
C ARG A 336 -6.01 25.96 15.32
N MET A 337 -4.78 26.40 15.09
CA MET A 337 -4.50 27.80 14.74
C MET A 337 -4.99 28.10 13.31
N PRO A 338 -5.66 29.24 13.06
CA PRO A 338 -6.04 29.65 11.70
C PRO A 338 -4.84 29.73 10.78
N ASP A 339 -5.05 29.26 9.55
CA ASP A 339 -4.06 29.21 8.48
C ASP A 339 -4.26 30.32 7.45
N GLU A 340 -3.47 30.28 6.38
CA GLU A 340 -3.51 31.22 5.27
C GLU A 340 -4.84 31.21 4.47
N SER A 341 -5.71 30.21 4.65
CA SER A 341 -7.06 30.17 4.06
C SER A 341 -8.13 30.87 4.92
N VAL A 342 -7.79 31.24 6.15
CA VAL A 342 -8.71 31.86 7.12
C VAL A 342 -8.25 33.27 7.52
N SER A 343 -6.93 33.51 7.64
CA SER A 343 -6.37 34.78 8.11
C SER A 343 -5.12 35.17 7.34
N THR A 344 -5.07 36.42 6.88
CA THR A 344 -3.90 37.02 6.24
C THR A 344 -2.77 37.33 7.23
N GLU A 345 -3.02 37.31 8.54
CA GLU A 345 -1.99 37.56 9.57
C GLU A 345 -1.01 36.39 9.77
N ASN A 346 -1.31 35.21 9.22
CA ASN A 346 -0.56 33.95 9.35
C ASN A 346 -0.04 33.70 10.79
N HIS A 347 -0.98 33.48 11.71
CA HIS A 347 -0.70 33.33 13.14
C HIS A 347 0.28 32.18 13.44
N ARG A 348 0.28 31.10 12.65
CA ARG A 348 1.20 29.96 12.77
C ARG A 348 2.65 30.40 12.58
N ASP A 349 2.95 31.01 11.44
CA ASP A 349 4.28 31.53 11.13
C ASP A 349 4.72 32.63 12.11
N ARG A 350 3.81 33.52 12.49
CA ARG A 350 4.04 34.58 13.50
C ARG A 350 4.48 33.98 14.83
N LEU A 351 3.84 32.89 15.26
CA LEU A 351 4.15 32.19 16.50
C LEU A 351 5.50 31.46 16.43
N LEU A 352 5.79 30.76 15.32
CA LEU A 352 7.07 30.08 15.13
C LEU A 352 8.25 31.05 15.10
N ARG A 353 8.12 32.21 14.43
CA ARG A 353 9.14 33.27 14.46
C ARG A 353 9.33 33.88 15.85
N MET A 354 8.24 34.08 16.61
CA MET A 354 8.31 34.54 17.99
C MET A 354 9.00 33.51 18.91
N VAL A 355 8.73 32.22 18.73
CA VAL A 355 9.43 31.17 19.49
C VAL A 355 10.90 31.07 19.07
N LYS A 356 11.24 31.25 17.79
CA LYS A 356 12.64 31.28 17.34
C LYS A 356 13.44 32.41 17.98
N SER A 357 12.86 33.62 18.14
CA SER A 357 13.58 34.76 18.73
C SER A 357 13.89 34.59 20.22
N LEU A 358 13.22 33.69 20.93
CA LEU A 358 13.57 33.28 22.30
C LEU A 358 14.82 32.39 22.38
N SER A 359 15.34 31.93 21.24
CA SER A 359 16.48 31.00 21.13
C SER A 359 16.33 29.72 21.99
N PRO A 360 15.23 28.96 21.87
CA PRO A 360 15.02 27.72 22.62
C PRO A 360 16.07 26.66 22.24
N LYS A 361 16.49 25.88 23.25
CA LYS A 361 17.44 24.76 23.09
C LYS A 361 16.80 23.56 22.40
N VAL A 362 15.49 23.38 22.58
CA VAL A 362 14.67 22.35 21.91
C VAL A 362 13.24 22.86 21.72
N VAL A 363 12.60 22.47 20.62
CA VAL A 363 11.16 22.64 20.38
C VAL A 363 10.57 21.29 20.01
N THR A 364 9.53 20.86 20.71
CA THR A 364 8.81 19.60 20.46
C THR A 364 7.50 19.87 19.75
N LEU A 365 7.18 19.06 18.73
CA LEU A 365 5.93 19.08 17.99
C LEU A 365 5.28 17.71 18.04
N VAL A 366 4.00 17.66 18.39
CA VAL A 366 3.15 16.45 18.38
C VAL A 366 1.83 16.84 17.72
N GLU A 367 1.54 16.27 16.55
CA GLU A 367 0.40 16.62 15.70
C GLU A 367 -0.16 15.36 15.00
N GLN A 368 -1.39 15.44 14.51
CA GLN A 368 -2.06 14.36 13.78
C GLN A 368 -1.54 14.24 12.34
N GLU A 369 -0.89 13.13 11.99
CA GLU A 369 -0.47 12.83 10.61
C GLU A 369 -1.68 12.43 9.75
N SER A 370 -2.34 13.43 9.18
CA SER A 370 -3.43 13.27 8.20
C SER A 370 -3.60 14.56 7.39
N ASN A 371 -4.02 14.48 6.13
CA ASN A 371 -4.24 15.66 5.29
C ASN A 371 -5.69 16.16 5.31
N THR A 372 -6.22 16.49 6.49
CA THR A 372 -7.56 17.10 6.56
C THR A 372 -7.56 18.59 6.19
N ASN A 373 -6.42 19.28 6.14
CA ASN A 373 -6.43 20.71 5.86
C ASN A 373 -6.50 21.09 4.38
N THR A 374 -5.56 20.64 3.53
CA THR A 374 -5.42 21.15 2.15
C THR A 374 -6.34 20.47 1.14
N ALA A 375 -6.98 19.37 1.52
CA ALA A 375 -7.89 18.62 0.69
C ALA A 375 -9.25 19.33 0.51
N SER A 376 -9.77 19.31 -0.73
CA SER A 376 -11.18 19.62 -1.01
C SER A 376 -12.10 18.60 -0.34
N PHE A 377 -13.40 18.90 -0.24
CA PHE A 377 -14.34 18.18 0.61
C PHE A 377 -14.33 16.64 0.44
N PHE A 378 -14.42 16.12 -0.79
CA PHE A 378 -14.52 14.68 -1.01
C PHE A 378 -13.23 13.89 -0.69
N PRO A 379 -12.03 14.31 -1.16
CA PRO A 379 -10.78 13.73 -0.67
C PRO A 379 -10.61 13.88 0.85
N ARG A 380 -10.99 15.02 1.43
CA ARG A 380 -10.97 15.25 2.88
C ARG A 380 -11.88 14.29 3.63
N PHE A 381 -13.06 13.97 3.11
CA PHE A 381 -13.98 12.99 3.70
C PHE A 381 -13.36 11.58 3.70
N LYS A 382 -12.77 11.15 2.58
CA LYS A 382 -12.06 9.85 2.50
C LYS A 382 -10.90 9.76 3.49
N GLU A 383 -10.06 10.78 3.52
CA GLU A 383 -8.94 10.91 4.47
C GLU A 383 -9.41 10.89 5.93
N THR A 384 -10.51 11.59 6.25
CA THR A 384 -11.11 11.62 7.60
C THR A 384 -11.68 10.25 7.97
N MET A 385 -12.39 9.59 7.06
CA MET A 385 -12.89 8.24 7.27
C MET A 385 -11.73 7.28 7.56
N ASP A 386 -10.72 7.22 6.69
CA ASP A 386 -9.59 6.29 6.82
C ASP A 386 -8.74 6.55 8.09
N TYR A 387 -8.57 7.81 8.52
CA TYR A 387 -7.87 8.15 9.76
C TYR A 387 -8.66 7.74 11.02
N TYR A 388 -9.94 8.08 11.10
CA TYR A 388 -10.75 7.76 12.27
C TYR A 388 -11.19 6.29 12.32
N ASP A 389 -11.25 5.55 11.21
CA ASP A 389 -11.51 4.10 11.16
C ASP A 389 -10.48 3.37 12.04
N ALA A 390 -9.19 3.71 11.85
CA ALA A 390 -8.10 3.21 12.69
C ALA A 390 -8.23 3.61 14.17
N MET A 391 -8.69 4.82 14.50
CA MET A 391 -8.92 5.22 15.91
C MET A 391 -10.07 4.42 16.56
N PHE A 392 -11.17 4.20 15.82
CA PHE A 392 -12.31 3.43 16.30
C PHE A 392 -11.98 1.93 16.44
N GLU A 393 -11.17 1.37 15.53
CA GLU A 393 -10.58 0.03 15.67
C GLU A 393 -9.70 -0.10 16.92
N SER A 394 -8.89 0.91 17.24
CA SER A 394 -8.00 0.90 18.42
C SER A 394 -8.80 0.82 19.73
N ILE A 395 -9.93 1.54 19.78
CA ILE A 395 -10.86 1.53 20.90
C ILE A 395 -11.60 0.18 21.00
N ASP A 396 -11.97 -0.44 19.88
CA ASP A 396 -12.64 -1.76 19.84
C ASP A 396 -11.73 -2.91 20.33
N VAL A 397 -10.41 -2.78 20.13
CA VAL A 397 -9.40 -3.72 20.64
C VAL A 397 -9.27 -3.66 22.17
N THR A 398 -9.61 -2.53 22.80
CA THR A 398 -9.34 -2.30 24.23
C THR A 398 -10.58 -2.16 25.11
N LEU A 399 -11.76 -1.83 24.57
CA LEU A 399 -13.02 -1.68 25.33
C LEU A 399 -14.20 -2.46 24.70
N PRO A 400 -14.99 -3.22 25.50
CA PRO A 400 -16.16 -3.93 25.01
C PRO A 400 -17.23 -3.03 24.36
N ARG A 401 -17.89 -3.53 23.32
CA ARG A 401 -18.86 -2.78 22.50
C ARG A 401 -20.11 -2.28 23.24
N ASN A 402 -20.50 -2.92 24.34
CA ASN A 402 -21.63 -2.50 25.17
C ASN A 402 -21.24 -1.55 26.32
N HIS A 403 -19.98 -1.13 26.40
CA HIS A 403 -19.48 -0.31 27.51
C HIS A 403 -19.90 1.16 27.35
N LYS A 404 -20.85 1.64 28.18
CA LYS A 404 -21.42 3.00 28.07
C LYS A 404 -20.37 4.11 28.02
N GLN A 405 -19.31 4.01 28.84
CA GLN A 405 -18.23 5.00 28.84
C GLN A 405 -17.44 5.04 27.51
N ARG A 406 -17.38 3.93 26.75
CA ARG A 406 -16.77 3.91 25.41
C ARG A 406 -17.55 4.77 24.42
N ILE A 407 -18.89 4.67 24.46
CA ILE A 407 -19.79 5.48 23.62
C ILE A 407 -19.65 6.96 23.98
N ASN A 408 -19.63 7.30 25.27
CA ASN A 408 -19.43 8.68 25.72
C ASN A 408 -18.05 9.24 25.29
N VAL A 409 -16.99 8.42 25.32
CA VAL A 409 -15.67 8.79 24.80
C VAL A 409 -15.70 9.03 23.29
N GLU A 410 -16.25 8.10 22.49
CA GLU A 410 -16.35 8.29 21.03
C GLU A 410 -17.18 9.55 20.69
N GLN A 411 -18.32 9.75 21.36
CA GLN A 411 -19.23 10.87 21.11
C GLN A 411 -18.68 12.23 21.54
N HIS A 412 -18.10 12.34 22.74
CA HIS A 412 -17.63 13.63 23.27
C HIS A 412 -16.17 13.95 22.92
N CYS A 413 -15.35 12.96 22.56
CA CYS A 413 -13.93 13.16 22.28
C CYS A 413 -13.56 13.04 20.80
N LEU A 414 -14.25 12.23 19.99
CA LEU A 414 -13.90 12.01 18.57
C LEU A 414 -14.96 12.56 17.61
N ALA A 415 -16.24 12.32 17.86
CA ALA A 415 -17.32 12.68 16.93
C ALA A 415 -17.44 14.19 16.71
N ARG A 416 -17.20 15.01 17.74
CA ARG A 416 -17.17 16.49 17.62
C ARG A 416 -16.13 16.94 16.60
N ASP A 417 -14.96 16.32 16.62
CA ASP A 417 -13.81 16.71 15.80
C ASP A 417 -14.01 16.20 14.36
N VAL A 418 -14.55 14.98 14.18
CA VAL A 418 -15.06 14.46 12.89
C VAL A 418 -16.11 15.39 12.26
N VAL A 419 -17.12 15.80 13.02
CA VAL A 419 -18.18 16.70 12.54
C VAL A 419 -17.62 18.08 12.16
N ASN A 420 -16.61 18.59 12.87
CA ASN A 420 -15.95 19.85 12.50
C ASN A 420 -15.25 19.75 11.13
N ILE A 421 -14.51 18.67 10.87
CA ILE A 421 -13.77 18.47 9.61
C ILE A 421 -14.73 18.37 8.40
N ILE A 422 -15.89 17.76 8.59
CA ILE A 422 -16.85 17.45 7.51
C ILE A 422 -17.85 18.60 7.30
N ALA A 423 -18.50 19.06 8.36
CA ALA A 423 -19.66 19.96 8.29
C ALA A 423 -19.29 21.45 8.30
N CYS A 424 -18.15 21.83 8.90
CA CYS A 424 -17.71 23.22 8.96
C CYS A 424 -16.78 23.58 7.79
N GLU A 425 -16.72 24.86 7.43
CA GLU A 425 -15.79 25.45 6.48
C GLU A 425 -15.32 26.82 6.99
N GLY A 426 -14.30 27.41 6.34
CA GLY A 426 -13.80 28.74 6.72
C GLY A 426 -13.30 28.81 8.16
N ALA A 427 -13.59 29.91 8.85
CA ALA A 427 -13.17 30.14 10.24
C ALA A 427 -13.82 29.20 11.27
N ASP A 428 -14.99 28.62 10.96
CA ASP A 428 -15.68 27.67 11.84
C ASP A 428 -15.06 26.26 11.79
N ARG A 429 -14.23 25.96 10.78
CA ARG A 429 -13.44 24.72 10.71
C ARG A 429 -12.10 24.93 11.41
N VAL A 430 -11.96 24.31 12.58
CA VAL A 430 -10.79 24.42 13.48
C VAL A 430 -9.87 23.22 13.32
N GLU A 431 -10.42 22.01 13.14
CA GLU A 431 -9.63 20.78 13.06
C GLU A 431 -8.99 20.63 11.66
N ARG A 432 -7.73 21.05 11.54
CA ARG A 432 -6.99 21.23 10.28
C ARG A 432 -5.63 20.55 10.31
N HIS A 433 -5.64 19.22 10.31
CA HIS A 433 -4.43 18.39 10.31
C HIS A 433 -3.61 18.63 9.04
N GLU A 434 -2.28 18.71 9.18
CA GLU A 434 -1.33 18.80 8.07
C GLU A 434 -0.27 17.71 8.22
N LEU A 435 0.19 17.13 7.10
CA LEU A 435 1.25 16.12 7.09
C LEU A 435 2.60 16.72 7.55
N LEU A 436 3.46 15.91 8.17
CA LEU A 436 4.76 16.28 8.73
C LEU A 436 5.64 17.06 7.73
N GLY A 437 5.59 16.72 6.44
CA GLY A 437 6.33 17.45 5.40
C GLY A 437 5.99 18.95 5.35
N LYS A 438 4.71 19.32 5.53
CA LYS A 438 4.28 20.72 5.56
C LYS A 438 4.69 21.41 6.88
N TRP A 439 4.56 20.72 8.02
CA TRP A 439 5.05 21.23 9.30
C TRP A 439 6.56 21.47 9.28
N ARG A 440 7.33 20.55 8.71
CA ARG A 440 8.78 20.67 8.53
C ARG A 440 9.13 21.95 7.76
N SER A 441 8.53 22.17 6.59
CA SER A 441 8.77 23.37 5.81
C SER A 441 8.41 24.66 6.56
N ARG A 442 7.32 24.69 7.34
CA ARG A 442 6.97 25.84 8.21
C ARG A 442 8.07 26.12 9.26
N PHE A 443 8.60 25.06 9.89
CA PHE A 443 9.66 25.18 10.89
C PHE A 443 11.01 25.59 10.25
N GLU A 444 11.37 25.03 9.10
CA GLU A 444 12.57 25.40 8.35
C GLU A 444 12.54 26.86 7.87
N MET A 445 11.39 27.33 7.35
CA MET A 445 11.17 28.75 7.00
C MET A 445 11.17 29.68 8.22
N ALA A 446 10.91 29.17 9.43
CA ALA A 446 11.08 29.90 10.68
C ALA A 446 12.51 29.77 11.27
N GLY A 447 13.44 29.12 10.57
CA GLY A 447 14.84 28.99 10.95
C GLY A 447 15.12 27.88 11.97
N PHE A 448 14.25 26.88 12.11
CA PHE A 448 14.55 25.66 12.87
C PHE A 448 15.20 24.59 11.99
N SER A 449 15.92 23.67 12.63
CA SER A 449 16.49 22.47 12.02
C SER A 449 15.92 21.23 12.72
N SER A 450 15.73 20.13 11.99
CA SER A 450 15.35 18.85 12.60
C SER A 450 16.45 18.32 13.52
N TYR A 451 16.04 17.58 14.56
CA TYR A 451 16.93 16.88 15.48
C TYR A 451 16.38 15.46 15.68
N PRO A 452 17.18 14.40 15.42
CA PRO A 452 16.69 13.03 15.50
C PRO A 452 16.48 12.60 16.96
N LEU A 453 15.47 11.75 17.19
CA LEU A 453 15.16 11.24 18.52
C LEU A 453 16.11 10.10 18.91
N SER A 454 16.57 10.13 20.16
CA SER A 454 17.55 9.15 20.66
C SER A 454 17.00 7.73 20.71
N PRO A 455 17.80 6.70 20.34
CA PRO A 455 17.38 5.30 20.38
C PRO A 455 16.86 4.83 21.75
N LEU A 456 17.28 5.49 22.84
CA LEU A 456 16.75 5.25 24.18
C LEU A 456 15.25 5.59 24.26
N VAL A 457 14.84 6.76 23.77
CA VAL A 457 13.41 7.15 23.68
C VAL A 457 12.65 6.14 22.83
N ASN A 458 13.20 5.78 21.66
CA ASN A 458 12.55 4.86 20.72
C ASN A 458 12.38 3.46 21.35
N SER A 459 13.32 3.02 22.20
CA SER A 459 13.23 1.76 22.97
C SER A 459 12.19 1.84 24.10
N THR A 460 12.12 2.96 24.84
CA THR A 460 11.14 3.19 25.90
C THR A 460 9.72 3.21 25.34
N ILE A 461 9.49 3.91 24.22
CA ILE A 461 8.20 3.94 23.53
C ILE A 461 7.83 2.54 22.99
N LYS A 462 8.78 1.79 22.41
CA LYS A 462 8.56 0.38 22.03
C LYS A 462 8.29 -0.54 23.23
N SER A 463 8.61 -0.13 24.46
CA SER A 463 8.18 -0.84 25.68
C SER A 463 6.78 -0.43 26.10
N LEU A 464 6.46 0.86 26.09
CA LEU A 464 5.12 1.40 26.39
C LEU A 464 4.04 0.75 25.50
N LEU A 465 4.24 0.72 24.19
CA LEU A 465 3.24 0.18 23.24
C LEU A 465 2.97 -1.33 23.44
N ARG A 466 3.97 -2.09 23.91
CA ARG A 466 3.80 -3.52 24.23
C ARG A 466 2.91 -3.77 25.46
N ASN A 467 2.71 -2.78 26.31
CA ASN A 467 1.73 -2.85 27.41
C ASN A 467 0.29 -2.58 26.96
N TYR A 468 0.09 -2.15 25.70
CA TYR A 468 -1.23 -1.86 25.12
C TYR A 468 -1.70 -2.99 24.20
N SER A 469 -1.04 -3.18 23.06
CA SER A 469 -1.28 -4.29 22.13
C SER A 469 -0.16 -4.39 21.10
N ASP A 470 0.13 -5.63 20.73
CA ASP A 470 0.85 -6.09 19.54
C ASP A 470 0.41 -5.45 18.21
N LYS A 471 -0.82 -4.93 18.11
CA LYS A 471 -1.33 -4.22 16.92
C LYS A 471 -0.72 -2.84 16.70
N TYR A 472 -0.18 -2.18 17.73
CA TYR A 472 0.46 -0.87 17.60
C TYR A 472 1.89 -1.01 17.06
N ARG A 473 2.25 -0.21 16.07
CA ARG A 473 3.57 -0.21 15.42
C ARG A 473 4.24 1.15 15.54
N LEU A 474 5.52 1.17 15.91
CA LEU A 474 6.35 2.37 15.90
C LEU A 474 7.29 2.34 14.70
N GLU A 475 7.06 3.21 13.74
CA GLU A 475 7.95 3.47 12.60
C GLU A 475 8.79 4.72 12.89
N GLU A 476 10.04 4.72 12.42
CA GLU A 476 10.93 5.86 12.49
C GLU A 476 11.32 6.20 11.05
N ARG A 477 10.93 7.39 10.58
CA ARG A 477 11.10 7.80 9.18
C ARG A 477 11.35 9.30 9.12
N ASP A 478 12.23 9.72 8.22
CA ASP A 478 12.56 11.13 7.97
C ASP A 478 13.00 11.92 9.23
N GLY A 479 13.54 11.24 10.25
CA GLY A 479 13.94 11.84 11.53
C GLY A 479 12.80 12.04 12.56
N ALA A 480 11.62 11.47 12.33
CA ALA A 480 10.46 11.54 13.22
C ALA A 480 9.91 10.16 13.58
N LEU A 481 9.16 10.08 14.69
CA LEU A 481 8.45 8.89 15.13
C LEU A 481 6.98 8.90 14.67
N TYR A 482 6.55 7.76 14.13
CA TYR A 482 5.19 7.51 13.65
C TYR A 482 4.56 6.37 14.45
N LEU A 483 3.42 6.65 15.09
CA LEU A 483 2.58 5.63 15.74
C LEU A 483 1.48 5.18 14.75
N GLY A 484 1.66 3.99 14.19
CA GLY A 484 0.66 3.34 13.33
C GLY A 484 -0.12 2.25 14.08
N LEU A 485 -1.31 1.93 13.57
CA LEU A 485 -2.12 0.81 14.05
C LEU A 485 -2.34 -0.19 12.90
N SER A 486 -2.06 -1.47 13.16
CA SER A 486 -2.27 -2.57 12.20
C SER A 486 -3.54 -3.38 12.52
N ALA A 487 -4.60 -2.74 13.01
CA ALA A 487 -5.73 -3.44 13.62
C ALA A 487 -6.64 -4.15 12.61
N ASN A 488 -6.78 -3.63 11.39
CA ASN A 488 -7.58 -4.19 10.30
C ASN A 488 -6.81 -5.15 9.37
N ALA A 489 -5.56 -5.48 9.68
CA ALA A 489 -4.83 -6.58 9.04
C ALA A 489 -4.86 -7.79 9.98
N LYS A 490 -5.64 -8.82 9.65
CA LYS A 490 -5.51 -10.11 10.34
C LYS A 490 -4.22 -10.77 9.85
N ASP A 491 -3.15 -10.59 10.62
CA ASP A 491 -1.87 -11.25 10.40
C ASP A 491 -1.99 -12.72 10.87
N PHE A 492 -1.87 -13.67 9.94
CA PHE A 492 -1.70 -15.10 10.16
C PHE A 492 -0.22 -15.44 9.94
N THR A 493 0.40 -16.22 10.84
CA THR A 493 1.83 -16.59 10.73
C THR A 493 1.97 -18.10 10.54
N ILE A 494 2.83 -18.50 9.59
CA ILE A 494 3.18 -19.90 9.36
C ILE A 494 4.09 -20.38 10.50
N THR A 495 3.51 -21.05 11.49
CA THR A 495 4.23 -21.60 12.65
C THR A 495 4.81 -22.99 12.32
N ALA A 496 5.92 -23.01 11.59
CA ALA A 496 6.68 -24.24 11.29
C ALA A 496 8.19 -24.05 11.60
N PRO A 497 8.88 -25.07 12.14
CA PRO A 497 10.33 -25.03 12.29
C PRO A 497 11.03 -25.10 10.92
N PRO A 498 12.22 -24.49 10.76
CA PRO A 498 13.00 -24.58 9.52
C PRO A 498 13.27 -26.02 9.08
N GLY A 499 13.32 -26.24 7.77
CA GLY A 499 13.44 -27.55 7.12
C GLY A 499 12.11 -28.29 6.91
N SER A 500 11.01 -27.81 7.50
CA SER A 500 9.67 -28.40 7.36
C SER A 500 9.09 -28.20 5.96
N ASP A 501 8.24 -29.14 5.54
CA ASP A 501 7.30 -28.96 4.43
C ASP A 501 6.13 -28.10 4.91
N ILE A 502 5.97 -26.90 4.33
CA ILE A 502 4.92 -25.95 4.72
C ILE A 502 3.72 -25.97 3.78
N THR A 503 3.68 -26.84 2.76
CA THR A 503 2.72 -26.75 1.64
C THR A 503 1.27 -26.75 2.09
N SER A 504 0.88 -27.72 2.93
CA SER A 504 -0.49 -27.85 3.43
C SER A 504 -0.87 -26.76 4.44
N LEU A 505 0.08 -26.33 5.27
CA LEU A 505 -0.10 -25.25 6.24
C LEU A 505 -0.28 -23.90 5.55
N LEU A 506 0.57 -23.60 4.56
CA LEU A 506 0.50 -22.38 3.75
C LEU A 506 -0.82 -22.30 2.97
N LEU A 507 -1.24 -23.40 2.33
CA LEU A 507 -2.52 -23.43 1.60
C LEU A 507 -3.72 -23.22 2.54
N LYS A 508 -3.74 -23.90 3.69
CA LYS A 508 -4.79 -23.72 4.69
C LYS A 508 -4.83 -22.27 5.20
N THR A 509 -3.69 -21.73 5.61
CA THR A 509 -3.60 -20.36 6.13
C THR A 509 -3.89 -19.30 5.07
N PHE A 510 -3.52 -19.51 3.81
CA PHE A 510 -3.94 -18.66 2.70
C PHE A 510 -5.46 -18.68 2.53
N ASN A 511 -6.09 -19.85 2.53
CA ASN A 511 -7.55 -19.97 2.38
C ASN A 511 -8.30 -19.29 3.54
N GLU A 512 -7.85 -19.47 4.79
CA GLU A 512 -8.39 -18.78 5.96
C GLU A 512 -8.23 -17.25 5.86
N ALA A 513 -7.09 -16.77 5.39
CA ALA A 513 -6.82 -15.34 5.18
C ALA A 513 -7.61 -14.74 4.01
N CYS A 514 -7.77 -15.48 2.91
CA CYS A 514 -8.49 -15.06 1.70
C CYS A 514 -10.01 -14.99 1.94
N GLN A 515 -10.52 -15.87 2.81
CA GLN A 515 -11.94 -15.88 3.21
C GLN A 515 -12.25 -14.98 4.42
N PHE A 516 -11.26 -14.25 4.96
CA PHE A 516 -11.45 -13.28 6.04
C PHE A 516 -12.20 -12.03 5.53
N PRO A 517 -13.15 -11.45 6.31
CA PRO A 517 -13.99 -10.34 5.83
C PRO A 517 -13.29 -8.98 5.79
N THR A 518 -12.14 -8.83 6.44
CA THR A 518 -11.29 -7.63 6.38
C THR A 518 -9.90 -7.98 5.85
N LYS A 519 -9.04 -6.97 5.65
CA LYS A 519 -7.71 -7.14 5.04
C LYS A 519 -6.90 -8.17 5.85
N SER A 520 -6.12 -8.99 5.17
CA SER A 520 -5.39 -10.10 5.80
C SER A 520 -3.94 -10.16 5.34
N SER A 521 -3.09 -10.80 6.14
CA SER A 521 -1.68 -10.99 5.84
C SER A 521 -1.24 -12.39 6.19
N VAL A 522 -0.56 -13.09 5.29
CA VAL A 522 0.13 -14.35 5.60
C VAL A 522 1.62 -14.06 5.74
N LEU A 523 2.19 -14.30 6.92
CA LEU A 523 3.62 -14.18 7.19
C LEU A 523 4.28 -15.55 7.11
N ILE A 524 5.17 -15.74 6.13
CA ILE A 524 6.16 -16.82 6.12
C ILE A 524 7.43 -16.24 6.77
N PRO A 525 7.78 -16.65 8.01
CA PRO A 525 8.88 -16.05 8.77
C PRO A 525 10.25 -16.43 8.20
N LYS A 526 11.32 -15.91 8.81
CA LYS A 526 12.70 -16.24 8.43
C LYS A 526 13.03 -17.70 8.76
N GLY A 527 13.44 -18.44 7.74
CA GLY A 527 13.85 -19.84 7.80
C GLY A 527 13.99 -20.39 6.38
N GLU A 528 14.51 -21.60 6.24
CA GLU A 528 14.40 -22.40 5.02
C GLU A 528 13.21 -23.34 5.17
N TYR A 529 12.39 -23.48 4.12
CA TYR A 529 11.17 -24.30 4.13
C TYR A 529 11.02 -25.06 2.81
N LYS A 530 10.50 -26.28 2.88
CA LYS A 530 10.14 -27.05 1.68
C LYS A 530 8.72 -26.69 1.26
N LEU A 531 8.50 -26.52 -0.03
CA LEU A 531 7.22 -26.19 -0.63
C LEU A 531 7.06 -27.00 -1.92
N ARG A 532 6.04 -27.85 -1.99
CA ARG A 532 5.66 -28.57 -3.21
C ARG A 532 4.80 -27.67 -4.10
N GLN A 533 4.23 -28.23 -5.17
CA GLN A 533 3.23 -27.51 -5.96
C GLN A 533 2.09 -27.00 -5.08
N ILE A 534 1.73 -25.72 -5.23
CA ILE A 534 0.67 -25.04 -4.50
C ILE A 534 -0.09 -24.08 -5.42
N GLU A 535 -1.42 -24.09 -5.32
CA GLU A 535 -2.31 -23.17 -6.00
C GLU A 535 -3.08 -22.35 -4.95
N MET A 536 -2.94 -21.03 -5.00
CA MET A 536 -3.57 -20.06 -4.10
C MET A 536 -4.65 -19.31 -4.87
N MET A 537 -5.89 -19.79 -4.74
CA MET A 537 -7.03 -19.40 -5.57
C MET A 537 -7.98 -18.44 -4.83
N GLY A 538 -8.38 -17.36 -5.49
CA GLY A 538 -9.46 -16.47 -5.09
C GLY A 538 -10.82 -16.85 -5.70
N PRO A 539 -11.84 -15.98 -5.61
CA PRO A 539 -11.78 -14.61 -5.10
C PRO A 539 -11.68 -14.55 -3.57
N CYS A 540 -10.86 -13.63 -3.07
CA CYS A 540 -10.79 -13.28 -1.65
C CYS A 540 -11.83 -12.22 -1.31
N LYS A 541 -12.39 -12.26 -0.10
CA LYS A 541 -13.43 -11.29 0.35
C LYS A 541 -12.88 -9.89 0.59
N ALA A 542 -11.57 -9.79 0.88
CA ALA A 542 -10.86 -8.55 1.10
C ALA A 542 -9.42 -8.64 0.54
N PRO A 543 -8.73 -7.51 0.32
CA PRO A 543 -7.34 -7.48 -0.14
C PRO A 543 -6.40 -8.25 0.80
N ILE A 544 -5.69 -9.23 0.26
CA ILE A 544 -4.75 -10.10 0.96
C ILE A 544 -3.30 -9.78 0.63
N ARG A 545 -2.45 -9.80 1.66
CA ARG A 545 -0.99 -9.66 1.57
C ARG A 545 -0.31 -10.99 1.92
N ILE A 546 0.80 -11.29 1.27
CA ILE A 546 1.77 -12.30 1.72
C ILE A 546 3.11 -11.59 1.95
N THR A 547 3.74 -11.92 3.07
CA THR A 547 5.07 -11.43 3.43
C THR A 547 5.98 -12.64 3.62
N LEU A 548 6.84 -12.89 2.65
CA LEU A 548 7.85 -13.95 2.62
C LEU A 548 9.19 -13.38 3.10
N GLN A 549 9.62 -13.79 4.30
CA GLN A 549 10.93 -13.40 4.86
C GLN A 549 11.98 -14.54 4.80
N GLY A 550 11.54 -15.77 4.54
CA GLY A 550 12.39 -16.96 4.42
C GLY A 550 12.71 -17.35 2.98
N THR A 551 13.37 -18.49 2.83
CA THR A 551 13.56 -19.19 1.57
C THR A 551 12.58 -20.35 1.50
N VAL A 552 11.73 -20.38 0.46
CA VAL A 552 10.94 -21.57 0.11
C VAL A 552 11.65 -22.30 -1.03
N LYS A 553 11.88 -23.60 -0.85
CA LYS A 553 12.56 -24.49 -1.80
C LYS A 553 11.58 -25.48 -2.41
N ALA A 554 11.65 -25.65 -3.72
CA ALA A 554 10.95 -26.70 -4.44
C ALA A 554 11.43 -28.10 -4.02
N ASP A 555 10.75 -29.14 -4.49
CA ASP A 555 11.39 -30.46 -4.57
C ASP A 555 12.43 -30.48 -5.70
N GLY A 556 13.48 -31.29 -5.56
CA GLY A 556 14.45 -31.54 -6.65
C GLY A 556 13.90 -32.45 -7.76
N ASN A 557 12.58 -32.60 -7.87
CA ASN A 557 11.95 -33.52 -8.83
C ASN A 557 11.86 -32.87 -10.22
N VAL A 558 12.32 -33.60 -11.23
CA VAL A 558 12.30 -33.17 -12.64
C VAL A 558 10.89 -33.29 -13.24
N ASN A 559 10.07 -34.21 -12.75
CA ASN A 559 8.71 -34.39 -13.22
C ASN A 559 7.76 -33.49 -12.40
N GLY A 560 7.00 -32.62 -13.06
CA GLY A 560 6.00 -31.76 -12.42
C GLY A 560 4.87 -31.38 -13.38
N ASN A 561 3.80 -30.81 -12.85
CA ASN A 561 2.75 -30.18 -13.65
C ASN A 561 3.20 -28.80 -14.15
N ASP A 562 2.32 -28.06 -14.83
CA ASP A 562 2.59 -26.77 -15.48
C ASP A 562 3.19 -25.66 -14.58
N PHE A 563 3.08 -25.77 -13.26
CA PHE A 563 3.56 -24.76 -12.31
C PHE A 563 4.01 -25.33 -10.97
N TRP A 564 4.80 -24.55 -10.23
CA TRP A 564 5.15 -24.78 -8.83
C TRP A 564 4.29 -23.92 -7.89
N VAL A 565 4.35 -22.58 -7.98
CA VAL A 565 3.52 -21.68 -7.17
C VAL A 565 2.59 -20.86 -8.08
N ALA A 566 1.27 -21.02 -7.93
CA ALA A 566 0.29 -20.23 -8.68
C ALA A 566 -0.58 -19.35 -7.77
N PHE A 567 -0.75 -18.08 -8.15
CA PHE A 567 -1.71 -17.15 -7.60
C PHE A 567 -2.81 -16.89 -8.64
N ARG A 568 -4.07 -17.20 -8.31
CA ARG A 568 -5.16 -17.23 -9.30
C ARG A 568 -6.38 -16.44 -8.87
N ARG A 569 -6.91 -15.58 -9.75
CA ARG A 569 -8.18 -14.84 -9.57
C ARG A 569 -8.25 -14.03 -8.26
N ILE A 570 -7.15 -13.38 -7.88
CA ILE A 570 -7.06 -12.56 -6.66
C ILE A 570 -7.13 -11.07 -7.03
N ASN A 571 -7.97 -10.30 -6.32
CA ASN A 571 -8.03 -8.84 -6.44
C ASN A 571 -7.34 -8.17 -5.23
N GLY A 572 -6.63 -7.06 -5.45
CA GLY A 572 -5.97 -6.27 -4.41
C GLY A 572 -4.73 -6.94 -3.80
N PHE A 573 -4.07 -7.84 -4.54
CA PHE A 573 -3.01 -8.72 -4.01
C PHE A 573 -1.69 -7.99 -3.72
N LYS A 574 -1.00 -8.36 -2.63
CA LYS A 574 0.36 -7.87 -2.34
C LYS A 574 1.30 -8.98 -1.93
N LEU A 575 2.49 -9.04 -2.51
CA LEU A 575 3.56 -9.98 -2.13
C LEU A 575 4.85 -9.19 -1.89
N ASN A 576 5.45 -9.36 -0.71
CA ASN A 576 6.70 -8.70 -0.35
C ASN A 576 7.53 -9.51 0.67
N GLY A 577 8.64 -8.95 1.16
CA GLY A 577 9.31 -9.40 2.39
C GLY A 577 10.81 -9.69 2.30
N GLY A 578 11.40 -9.66 1.10
CA GLY A 578 12.84 -9.87 0.88
C GLY A 578 13.28 -11.34 0.77
N GLY A 579 12.35 -12.30 0.89
CA GLY A 579 12.65 -13.73 0.81
C GLY A 579 12.79 -14.27 -0.62
N VAL A 580 13.03 -15.59 -0.70
CA VAL A 580 13.50 -16.29 -1.90
C VAL A 580 12.56 -17.45 -2.26
N PHE A 581 12.20 -17.54 -3.55
CA PHE A 581 11.61 -18.72 -4.17
C PHE A 581 12.70 -19.47 -4.95
N ASP A 582 13.16 -20.60 -4.42
CA ASP A 582 14.21 -21.43 -4.98
C ASP A 582 13.61 -22.65 -5.70
N GLY A 583 13.78 -22.69 -7.03
CA GLY A 583 13.16 -23.68 -7.90
C GLY A 583 13.92 -25.00 -8.04
N GLU A 584 15.14 -25.15 -7.50
CA GLU A 584 15.98 -26.36 -7.65
C GLU A 584 16.16 -26.82 -9.12
N GLY A 585 16.24 -25.87 -10.06
CA GLY A 585 16.24 -26.12 -11.52
C GLY A 585 17.41 -26.95 -12.06
N ASN A 586 18.56 -26.93 -11.38
CA ASN A 586 19.80 -27.60 -11.80
C ASN A 586 19.65 -29.10 -12.13
N ALA A 587 18.79 -29.83 -11.41
CA ALA A 587 18.50 -31.23 -11.72
C ALA A 587 17.67 -31.39 -13.01
N ALA A 588 16.74 -30.47 -13.28
CA ALA A 588 15.87 -30.49 -14.45
C ALA A 588 16.61 -30.07 -15.72
N TRP A 589 17.45 -29.03 -15.67
CA TRP A 589 18.25 -28.54 -16.81
C TRP A 589 19.16 -29.64 -17.38
N ARG A 590 19.79 -30.44 -16.52
CA ARG A 590 20.64 -31.58 -16.91
C ARG A 590 19.85 -32.73 -17.54
N ALA A 591 18.58 -32.87 -17.16
CA ALA A 591 17.71 -33.96 -17.59
C ALA A 591 16.88 -33.64 -18.85
N ASN A 592 16.72 -32.36 -19.22
CA ASN A 592 15.82 -31.93 -20.29
C ASN A 592 16.56 -31.30 -21.47
N ASN A 593 16.94 -32.13 -22.45
CA ASN A 593 17.72 -31.72 -23.61
C ASN A 593 16.85 -31.36 -24.84
N CYS A 594 15.74 -30.64 -24.67
CA CYS A 594 14.79 -30.33 -25.76
C CYS A 594 15.46 -29.62 -26.96
N HIS A 595 16.45 -28.76 -26.70
CA HIS A 595 17.29 -28.09 -27.70
C HIS A 595 18.18 -29.03 -28.55
N LYS A 596 18.27 -30.34 -28.23
CA LYS A 596 19.12 -31.35 -28.89
C LYS A 596 18.36 -32.62 -29.31
N MET A 597 17.09 -32.76 -28.93
CA MET A 597 16.30 -33.98 -29.12
C MET A 597 15.03 -33.69 -29.92
N ALA A 598 14.37 -34.73 -30.44
CA ALA A 598 13.06 -34.55 -31.07
C ALA A 598 12.03 -34.11 -30.00
N LEU A 599 11.20 -33.11 -30.29
CA LEU A 599 10.21 -32.55 -29.36
C LEU A 599 9.29 -33.61 -28.70
N THR A 600 9.05 -34.74 -29.35
CA THR A 600 8.30 -35.89 -28.82
C THR A 600 8.93 -36.57 -27.59
N GLN A 601 10.11 -36.10 -27.15
CA GLN A 601 10.77 -36.54 -25.91
C GLN A 601 11.09 -35.37 -24.95
N CYS A 602 10.63 -34.15 -25.23
CA CYS A 602 10.79 -33.02 -24.33
C CYS A 602 9.90 -33.19 -23.09
N LYS A 603 10.45 -32.98 -21.89
CA LYS A 603 9.64 -32.94 -20.66
C LYS A 603 9.09 -31.53 -20.45
N LYS A 604 7.79 -31.43 -20.21
CA LYS A 604 7.17 -30.21 -19.69
C LYS A 604 7.69 -29.96 -18.27
N LEU A 605 8.26 -28.78 -18.02
CA LEU A 605 8.82 -28.40 -16.72
C LEU A 605 7.97 -27.30 -16.06
N PRO A 606 7.79 -27.32 -14.73
CA PRO A 606 6.95 -26.35 -14.02
C PRO A 606 7.53 -24.94 -14.08
N ILE A 607 6.69 -23.96 -14.40
CA ILE A 607 6.95 -22.53 -14.18
C ILE A 607 7.04 -22.26 -12.67
N SER A 608 8.05 -21.52 -12.21
CA SER A 608 8.27 -21.31 -10.77
C SER A 608 7.13 -20.53 -10.11
N ILE A 609 6.77 -19.36 -10.65
CA ILE A 609 5.72 -18.49 -10.10
C ILE A 609 4.74 -18.08 -11.21
N ARG A 610 3.44 -18.27 -10.99
CA ARG A 610 2.37 -17.80 -11.88
C ARG A 610 1.46 -16.79 -11.19
N PHE A 611 1.04 -15.77 -11.94
CA PHE A 611 -0.01 -14.83 -11.59
C PHE A 611 -1.07 -14.86 -12.70
N ASP A 612 -2.10 -15.68 -12.53
CA ASP A 612 -3.16 -15.89 -13.53
C ASP A 612 -4.44 -15.14 -13.11
N PHE A 613 -4.88 -14.17 -13.92
CA PHE A 613 -6.07 -13.34 -13.70
C PHE A 613 -6.05 -12.55 -12.37
N VAL A 614 -4.88 -12.00 -12.02
CA VAL A 614 -4.67 -11.22 -10.79
C VAL A 614 -4.87 -9.71 -11.08
N THR A 615 -5.60 -9.01 -10.22
CA THR A 615 -5.94 -7.59 -10.43
C THR A 615 -5.54 -6.68 -9.25
N ASP A 616 -5.23 -5.42 -9.55
CA ASP A 616 -4.85 -4.36 -8.59
C ASP A 616 -3.73 -4.80 -7.63
N ALA A 617 -2.65 -5.35 -8.21
CA ALA A 617 -1.63 -6.09 -7.47
C ALA A 617 -0.26 -5.41 -7.42
N LYS A 618 0.45 -5.55 -6.30
CA LYS A 618 1.85 -5.11 -6.17
C LYS A 618 2.76 -6.17 -5.55
N ILE A 619 3.69 -6.65 -6.36
CA ILE A 619 4.78 -7.54 -5.99
C ILE A 619 6.03 -6.68 -5.78
N ARG A 620 6.69 -6.77 -4.62
CA ARG A 620 7.90 -5.96 -4.34
C ARG A 620 8.96 -6.73 -3.57
N GLY A 621 10.21 -6.69 -4.05
CA GLY A 621 11.37 -7.15 -3.29
C GLY A 621 11.29 -8.62 -2.94
N ILE A 622 11.19 -9.46 -3.97
CA ILE A 622 11.32 -10.93 -3.88
C ILE A 622 12.44 -11.40 -4.80
N THR A 623 13.06 -12.51 -4.42
CA THR A 623 14.03 -13.21 -5.29
C THR A 623 13.40 -14.48 -5.86
N SER A 624 13.58 -14.73 -7.15
CA SER A 624 13.36 -16.06 -7.74
C SER A 624 14.71 -16.62 -8.20
N MET A 625 15.02 -17.84 -7.78
CA MET A 625 16.31 -18.48 -7.97
C MET A 625 16.13 -19.85 -8.64
N ASP A 626 17.03 -20.19 -9.56
CA ASP A 626 17.16 -21.49 -10.24
C ASP A 626 15.81 -22.12 -10.65
N SER A 627 15.05 -21.47 -11.55
CA SER A 627 13.78 -22.04 -12.00
C SER A 627 13.97 -23.25 -12.91
N LYS A 628 13.08 -24.24 -12.78
CA LYS A 628 13.00 -25.38 -13.71
C LYS A 628 12.55 -24.97 -15.11
N ASN A 629 11.91 -23.81 -15.27
CA ASN A 629 11.38 -23.27 -16.53
C ASN A 629 11.35 -21.73 -16.40
N PHE A 630 10.29 -21.05 -16.83
CA PHE A 630 10.11 -19.61 -16.60
C PHE A 630 10.06 -19.30 -15.09
N HIS A 631 10.76 -18.24 -14.66
CA HIS A 631 10.80 -17.79 -13.27
C HIS A 631 9.46 -17.19 -12.83
N ILE A 632 8.94 -16.23 -13.60
CA ILE A 632 7.66 -15.55 -13.34
C ILE A 632 6.84 -15.51 -14.63
N ASN A 633 5.57 -15.92 -14.56
CA ASN A 633 4.60 -15.78 -15.64
C ASN A 633 3.38 -14.96 -15.18
N VAL A 634 3.01 -13.95 -15.96
CA VAL A 634 1.88 -13.05 -15.72
C VAL A 634 0.87 -13.20 -16.86
N LEU A 635 -0.30 -13.75 -16.57
CA LEU A 635 -1.38 -14.04 -17.53
C LEU A 635 -2.68 -13.36 -17.09
N GLY A 636 -3.34 -12.64 -18.00
CA GLY A 636 -4.69 -12.10 -17.75
C GLY A 636 -4.75 -11.01 -16.67
N ALA A 637 -3.60 -10.46 -16.26
CA ALA A 637 -3.50 -9.54 -15.13
C ALA A 637 -3.97 -8.12 -15.50
N ARG A 638 -4.45 -7.36 -14.52
CA ARG A 638 -4.84 -5.95 -14.73
C ARG A 638 -4.32 -5.05 -13.61
N ASN A 639 -3.70 -3.93 -13.97
CA ASN A 639 -3.11 -2.96 -13.03
C ASN A 639 -2.16 -3.64 -12.02
N MET A 640 -1.04 -4.17 -12.53
CA MET A 640 -0.09 -4.98 -11.75
C MET A 640 1.32 -4.38 -11.78
N THR A 641 1.92 -4.15 -10.61
CA THR A 641 3.31 -3.68 -10.48
C THR A 641 4.22 -4.77 -9.94
N LEU A 642 5.35 -5.00 -10.61
CA LEU A 642 6.48 -5.80 -10.17
C LEU A 642 7.67 -4.85 -9.94
N GLU A 643 8.10 -4.69 -8.69
CA GLU A 643 9.10 -3.70 -8.27
C GLU A 643 10.25 -4.37 -7.52
N GLU A 644 11.50 -3.99 -7.80
CA GLU A 644 12.70 -4.51 -7.09
C GLU A 644 12.79 -6.05 -7.13
N ILE A 645 12.36 -6.67 -8.24
CA ILE A 645 12.43 -8.12 -8.42
C ILE A 645 13.88 -8.52 -8.75
N THR A 646 14.37 -9.57 -8.11
CA THR A 646 15.67 -10.18 -8.41
C THR A 646 15.45 -11.58 -8.98
N ILE A 647 16.00 -11.86 -10.16
CA ILE A 647 15.97 -13.17 -10.80
C ILE A 647 17.41 -13.65 -10.99
N ILE A 648 17.67 -14.89 -10.55
CA ILE A 648 18.99 -15.52 -10.55
C ILE A 648 18.87 -16.94 -11.10
N ALA A 649 19.38 -17.15 -12.30
CA ALA A 649 19.74 -18.44 -12.85
C ALA A 649 21.06 -18.27 -13.65
N PRO A 650 21.80 -19.35 -13.92
CA PRO A 650 23.05 -19.28 -14.69
C PRO A 650 22.78 -19.03 -16.18
N GLU A 651 23.82 -18.75 -16.95
CA GLU A 651 23.72 -18.45 -18.40
C GLU A 651 23.29 -19.69 -19.20
N GLU A 652 23.66 -20.89 -18.72
CA GLU A 652 23.36 -22.16 -19.38
C GLU A 652 22.01 -22.79 -19.02
N SER A 653 21.10 -22.11 -18.30
CA SER A 653 19.80 -22.70 -17.90
C SER A 653 18.78 -22.67 -19.07
N PRO A 654 18.43 -23.82 -19.69
CA PRO A 654 17.64 -23.85 -20.92
C PRO A 654 16.17 -23.45 -20.67
N ASN A 655 15.61 -22.63 -21.58
CA ASN A 655 14.20 -22.21 -21.57
C ASN A 655 13.76 -21.59 -20.22
N THR A 656 14.61 -20.70 -19.69
CA THR A 656 14.35 -19.98 -18.43
C THR A 656 14.07 -18.51 -18.70
N ASP A 657 12.84 -18.17 -19.09
CA ASP A 657 12.42 -16.77 -19.18
C ASP A 657 12.37 -16.14 -17.78
N GLY A 658 12.75 -14.87 -17.67
CA GLY A 658 12.72 -14.13 -16.40
C GLY A 658 11.28 -13.76 -16.00
N ILE A 659 10.68 -12.83 -16.74
CA ILE A 659 9.29 -12.41 -16.55
C ILE A 659 8.55 -12.49 -17.89
N HIS A 660 7.72 -13.52 -18.05
CA HIS A 660 6.76 -13.59 -19.15
C HIS A 660 5.51 -12.77 -18.83
N VAL A 661 5.01 -11.99 -19.79
CA VAL A 661 3.74 -11.26 -19.69
C VAL A 661 2.90 -11.52 -20.93
N GLY A 662 1.69 -12.05 -20.75
CA GLY A 662 0.70 -12.25 -21.83
C GLY A 662 -0.71 -11.84 -21.40
N ARG A 663 -1.53 -11.38 -22.36
CA ARG A 663 -2.97 -11.10 -22.21
C ARG A 663 -3.32 -10.19 -21.03
N SER A 664 -2.38 -9.32 -20.66
CA SER A 664 -2.41 -8.51 -19.44
C SER A 664 -2.40 -7.01 -19.77
N VAL A 665 -3.08 -6.19 -18.95
CA VAL A 665 -3.32 -4.77 -19.22
C VAL A 665 -2.80 -3.88 -18.08
N GLY A 666 -1.98 -2.89 -18.38
CA GLY A 666 -1.45 -1.96 -17.37
C GLY A 666 -0.46 -2.65 -16.42
N VAL A 667 0.49 -3.41 -16.96
CA VAL A 667 1.55 -4.09 -16.19
C VAL A 667 2.79 -3.19 -16.14
N GLN A 668 3.45 -3.15 -14.99
CA GLN A 668 4.67 -2.36 -14.79
C GLN A 668 5.77 -3.22 -14.18
N ILE A 669 6.93 -3.33 -14.84
CA ILE A 669 8.13 -4.02 -14.36
C ILE A 669 9.20 -2.96 -14.13
N ILE A 670 9.52 -2.67 -12.86
CA ILE A 670 10.38 -1.54 -12.49
C ILE A 670 11.52 -1.93 -11.55
N ASN A 671 12.67 -1.26 -11.70
CA ASN A 671 13.83 -1.35 -10.79
C ASN A 671 14.35 -2.79 -10.56
N SER A 672 14.20 -3.68 -11.55
CA SER A 672 14.43 -5.12 -11.38
C SER A 672 15.76 -5.57 -12.01
N ASN A 673 16.33 -6.65 -11.48
CA ASN A 673 17.63 -7.20 -11.90
C ASN A 673 17.47 -8.68 -12.25
N ILE A 674 17.70 -9.03 -13.52
CA ILE A 674 17.33 -10.32 -14.11
C ILE A 674 18.56 -10.98 -14.75
N LYS A 675 18.85 -12.20 -14.32
CA LYS A 675 19.91 -13.06 -14.86
C LYS A 675 19.35 -14.45 -15.11
N THR A 676 19.44 -14.93 -16.34
CA THR A 676 18.81 -16.18 -16.75
C THR A 676 19.40 -16.67 -18.08
N GLY A 677 19.01 -17.86 -18.54
CA GLY A 677 19.49 -18.42 -19.81
C GLY A 677 18.66 -18.05 -21.05
N ASP A 678 17.41 -17.60 -20.88
CA ASP A 678 16.52 -17.20 -22.00
C ASP A 678 16.08 -15.71 -21.88
N ASP A 679 14.92 -15.33 -22.44
CA ASP A 679 14.44 -13.95 -22.47
C ASP A 679 14.23 -13.40 -21.04
N CYS A 680 14.96 -12.36 -20.66
CA CYS A 680 14.83 -11.70 -19.35
C CYS A 680 13.40 -11.20 -19.13
N ILE A 681 12.80 -10.65 -20.19
CA ILE A 681 11.38 -10.29 -20.26
C ILE A 681 10.87 -10.72 -21.63
N SER A 682 9.84 -11.56 -21.64
CA SER A 682 9.15 -12.01 -22.85
C SER A 682 7.69 -11.55 -22.84
N ILE A 683 7.19 -11.11 -24.00
CA ILE A 683 5.91 -10.42 -24.11
C ILE A 683 5.05 -11.16 -25.14
N GLY A 684 4.05 -11.89 -24.64
CA GLY A 684 3.07 -12.64 -25.43
C GLY A 684 1.92 -11.77 -25.96
N ASP A 685 1.00 -12.44 -26.65
CA ASP A 685 -0.16 -11.83 -27.31
C ASP A 685 -1.11 -11.12 -26.33
N GLY A 686 -1.97 -10.24 -26.82
CA GLY A 686 -2.98 -9.53 -26.01
C GLY A 686 -2.45 -8.62 -24.91
N THR A 687 -1.13 -8.41 -24.82
CA THR A 687 -0.50 -7.56 -23.81
C THR A 687 -0.68 -6.08 -24.16
N ARG A 688 -1.22 -5.28 -23.24
CA ARG A 688 -1.52 -3.86 -23.46
C ARG A 688 -1.00 -2.98 -22.32
N ASP A 689 -0.52 -1.78 -22.65
CA ASP A 689 -0.03 -0.79 -21.69
C ASP A 689 1.04 -1.35 -20.72
N LEU A 690 2.07 -2.01 -21.28
CA LEU A 690 3.19 -2.57 -20.51
C LEU A 690 4.33 -1.55 -20.43
N LEU A 691 4.73 -1.20 -19.19
CA LEU A 691 5.93 -0.43 -18.91
C LEU A 691 7.04 -1.31 -18.33
N VAL A 692 8.20 -1.31 -18.95
CA VAL A 692 9.45 -1.86 -18.42
C VAL A 692 10.40 -0.69 -18.18
N GLU A 693 10.81 -0.45 -16.92
CA GLU A 693 11.64 0.72 -16.57
C GLU A 693 12.78 0.41 -15.60
N ARG A 694 13.98 0.94 -15.89
CA ARG A 694 15.19 0.75 -15.05
C ARG A 694 15.49 -0.72 -14.74
N VAL A 695 15.25 -1.61 -15.71
CA VAL A 695 15.60 -3.03 -15.59
C VAL A 695 17.06 -3.24 -16.02
N THR A 696 17.79 -4.04 -15.24
CA THR A 696 19.07 -4.63 -15.65
C THR A 696 18.84 -6.09 -16.03
N CYS A 697 19.25 -6.47 -17.24
CA CYS A 697 19.14 -7.82 -17.79
C CYS A 697 20.55 -8.28 -18.21
N GLY A 698 20.99 -9.47 -17.78
CA GLY A 698 22.28 -9.98 -18.21
C GLY A 698 22.98 -10.95 -17.23
N PRO A 699 23.32 -12.18 -17.66
CA PRO A 699 23.15 -12.74 -19.01
C PRO A 699 21.69 -13.11 -19.35
N GLY A 700 21.46 -13.56 -20.59
CA GLY A 700 20.17 -14.06 -21.13
C GLY A 700 19.93 -13.67 -22.59
N HIS A 701 18.78 -14.03 -23.16
CA HIS A 701 18.43 -13.66 -24.54
C HIS A 701 18.02 -12.19 -24.73
N GLY A 702 17.77 -11.42 -23.67
CA GLY A 702 17.41 -9.98 -23.74
C GLY A 702 15.95 -9.68 -23.45
N ILE A 703 15.37 -8.67 -24.11
CA ILE A 703 13.94 -8.31 -24.00
C ILE A 703 13.25 -8.58 -25.34
N SER A 704 12.20 -9.40 -25.34
CA SER A 704 11.56 -9.92 -26.56
C SER A 704 10.05 -9.77 -26.59
N ILE A 705 9.51 -9.39 -27.75
CA ILE A 705 8.08 -9.42 -28.06
C ILE A 705 7.79 -10.57 -29.04
N GLY A 706 6.78 -11.37 -28.73
CA GLY A 706 6.42 -12.59 -29.46
C GLY A 706 6.94 -13.88 -28.79
N SER A 707 6.82 -15.04 -29.43
CA SER A 707 6.68 -15.24 -30.88
C SER A 707 5.23 -15.13 -31.37
N LEU A 708 4.89 -14.02 -32.04
CA LEU A 708 3.52 -13.77 -32.53
C LEU A 708 3.22 -14.53 -33.84
N GLY A 709 1.96 -14.90 -34.03
CA GLY A 709 1.44 -15.59 -35.21
C GLY A 709 1.57 -17.10 -35.19
N LEU A 710 1.90 -17.71 -34.05
CA LEU A 710 1.96 -19.17 -33.93
C LEU A 710 0.56 -19.79 -33.75
N TYR A 711 -0.35 -19.11 -33.08
CA TYR A 711 -1.64 -19.66 -32.66
C TYR A 711 -2.82 -19.04 -33.42
N VAL A 712 -3.91 -19.82 -33.55
CA VAL A 712 -5.12 -19.43 -34.30
C VAL A 712 -5.97 -18.35 -33.60
N LYS A 713 -5.82 -18.21 -32.28
CA LYS A 713 -6.54 -17.25 -31.44
C LYS A 713 -5.55 -16.40 -30.64
N GLU A 714 -4.86 -15.47 -31.31
CA GLU A 714 -4.03 -14.44 -30.65
C GLU A 714 -4.76 -13.08 -30.61
N GLU A 715 -4.42 -12.25 -29.62
CA GLU A 715 -4.86 -10.85 -29.52
C GLU A 715 -3.75 -9.83 -29.87
N ASP A 716 -4.17 -8.63 -30.27
CA ASP A 716 -3.28 -7.50 -30.57
C ASP A 716 -2.43 -7.07 -29.35
N VAL A 717 -1.18 -6.67 -29.60
CA VAL A 717 -0.20 -6.23 -28.59
C VAL A 717 0.03 -4.72 -28.73
N THR A 718 -0.35 -3.92 -27.73
CA THR A 718 -0.46 -2.45 -27.91
C THR A 718 0.14 -1.63 -26.76
N GLY A 719 0.93 -0.60 -27.06
CA GLY A 719 1.41 0.34 -26.04
C GLY A 719 2.50 -0.23 -25.14
N ILE A 720 3.55 -0.81 -25.75
CA ILE A 720 4.68 -1.41 -25.04
C ILE A 720 5.80 -0.38 -24.91
N ARG A 721 6.26 -0.09 -23.69
CA ARG A 721 7.31 0.91 -23.42
C ARG A 721 8.46 0.29 -22.63
N VAL A 722 9.66 0.27 -23.20
CA VAL A 722 10.88 -0.24 -22.56
C VAL A 722 11.88 0.90 -22.44
N VAL A 723 12.09 1.42 -21.23
CA VAL A 723 12.76 2.70 -21.00
C VAL A 723 13.86 2.59 -19.94
N ASN A 724 14.97 3.31 -20.10
CA ASN A 724 16.05 3.41 -19.10
C ASN A 724 16.70 2.05 -18.72
N CYS A 725 16.67 1.06 -19.61
CA CYS A 725 17.13 -0.30 -19.32
C CYS A 725 18.62 -0.52 -19.67
N THR A 726 19.28 -1.46 -19.00
CA THR A 726 20.67 -1.86 -19.29
C THR A 726 20.76 -3.36 -19.55
N LEU A 727 21.38 -3.74 -20.68
CA LEU A 727 21.57 -5.13 -21.09
C LEU A 727 23.06 -5.47 -21.19
N ILE A 728 23.46 -6.62 -20.65
CA ILE A 728 24.86 -6.99 -20.39
C ILE A 728 25.10 -8.46 -20.73
N ASN A 729 25.99 -8.78 -21.68
CA ASN A 729 26.24 -10.15 -22.12
C ASN A 729 24.93 -10.89 -22.49
N THR A 730 24.12 -10.27 -23.35
CA THR A 730 22.83 -10.85 -23.79
C THR A 730 22.82 -11.15 -25.29
N ASP A 731 22.15 -12.22 -25.70
CA ASP A 731 22.13 -12.61 -27.11
C ASP A 731 21.32 -11.68 -28.00
N ASN A 732 20.36 -10.97 -27.44
CA ASN A 732 19.67 -9.86 -28.09
C ASN A 732 19.61 -8.67 -27.14
N GLY A 733 19.46 -7.46 -27.70
CA GLY A 733 19.11 -6.29 -26.91
C GLY A 733 17.60 -6.20 -26.79
N VAL A 734 16.99 -5.67 -27.84
CA VAL A 734 15.54 -5.58 -28.01
C VAL A 734 15.11 -6.32 -29.29
N ARG A 735 14.18 -7.27 -29.14
CA ARG A 735 13.77 -8.22 -30.17
C ARG A 735 12.26 -8.22 -30.39
N ILE A 736 11.82 -8.28 -31.65
CA ILE A 736 10.43 -8.59 -32.04
C ILE A 736 10.47 -9.80 -32.97
N LYS A 737 9.82 -10.90 -32.58
CA LYS A 737 9.81 -12.19 -33.29
C LYS A 737 8.38 -12.54 -33.76
N THR A 738 8.15 -12.70 -35.07
CA THR A 738 6.85 -13.14 -35.63
C THR A 738 7.01 -14.26 -36.64
N TRP A 739 6.12 -15.25 -36.61
CA TRP A 739 6.19 -16.44 -37.46
C TRP A 739 5.78 -16.17 -38.91
N PRO A 740 6.50 -16.71 -39.92
CA PRO A 740 6.00 -16.81 -41.30
C PRO A 740 4.97 -17.94 -41.41
N SER A 741 4.04 -17.84 -42.38
CA SER A 741 2.80 -18.65 -42.40
C SER A 741 1.95 -18.51 -41.12
N ALA A 742 1.92 -17.33 -40.51
CA ALA A 742 1.22 -17.11 -39.25
C ALA A 742 -0.26 -17.52 -39.28
N ALA A 743 -0.72 -18.12 -38.19
CA ALA A 743 -2.03 -18.77 -38.06
C ALA A 743 -3.21 -17.78 -37.93
N CYS A 744 -2.93 -16.51 -37.65
CA CYS A 744 -3.89 -15.42 -37.54
C CYS A 744 -3.31 -14.09 -38.09
N SER A 745 -4.04 -12.98 -37.97
CA SER A 745 -3.65 -11.66 -38.49
C SER A 745 -3.82 -10.55 -37.43
N THR A 746 -3.08 -10.66 -36.32
CA THR A 746 -3.01 -9.61 -35.29
C THR A 746 -2.08 -8.45 -35.68
N THR A 747 -2.13 -7.41 -34.86
CA THR A 747 -1.31 -6.19 -34.95
C THR A 747 -0.50 -6.04 -33.66
N ALA A 748 0.78 -5.68 -33.79
CA ALA A 748 1.60 -5.22 -32.68
C ALA A 748 1.99 -3.76 -32.93
N SER A 749 1.60 -2.85 -32.02
CA SER A 749 1.73 -1.40 -32.25
C SER A 749 1.97 -0.53 -31.02
N GLY A 750 2.48 0.69 -31.24
CA GLY A 750 2.84 1.62 -30.17
C GLY A 750 3.96 1.06 -29.31
N ILE A 751 5.04 0.59 -29.95
CA ILE A 751 6.14 -0.12 -29.30
C ILE A 751 7.37 0.80 -29.25
N HIS A 752 7.76 1.21 -28.05
CA HIS A 752 8.77 2.25 -27.84
C HIS A 752 9.92 1.76 -26.95
N PHE A 753 11.10 1.62 -27.56
CA PHE A 753 12.36 1.29 -26.90
C PHE A 753 13.21 2.56 -26.75
N GLU A 754 13.51 2.99 -25.52
CA GLU A 754 14.16 4.28 -25.28
C GLU A 754 15.25 4.24 -24.17
N ASN A 755 16.33 5.00 -24.37
CA ASN A 755 17.40 5.19 -23.37
C ASN A 755 18.07 3.88 -22.92
N ILE A 756 18.29 2.95 -23.85
CA ILE A 756 18.82 1.62 -23.57
C ILE A 756 20.36 1.62 -23.66
N ILE A 757 21.01 1.05 -22.64
CA ILE A 757 22.46 0.85 -22.59
C ILE A 757 22.80 -0.61 -22.87
N LEU A 758 23.70 -0.86 -23.81
CA LEU A 758 24.12 -2.19 -24.25
C LEU A 758 25.59 -2.44 -23.88
N LYS A 759 25.91 -3.61 -23.35
CA LYS A 759 27.28 -4.02 -23.04
C LYS A 759 27.50 -5.43 -23.54
N ASN A 760 28.26 -5.58 -24.63
CA ASN A 760 28.58 -6.87 -25.24
C ASN A 760 27.31 -7.69 -25.57
N VAL A 761 26.44 -7.12 -26.40
CA VAL A 761 25.12 -7.71 -26.74
C VAL A 761 25.15 -8.28 -28.15
N THR A 762 24.89 -9.58 -28.34
CA THR A 762 25.13 -10.29 -29.61
C THR A 762 24.27 -9.76 -30.77
N ASN A 763 22.98 -9.48 -30.54
CA ASN A 763 22.05 -8.90 -31.54
C ASN A 763 21.29 -7.68 -30.96
N PRO A 764 21.90 -6.49 -30.93
CA PRO A 764 21.38 -5.32 -30.21
C PRO A 764 19.94 -4.90 -30.54
N ILE A 765 19.58 -4.80 -31.82
CA ILE A 765 18.23 -4.43 -32.26
C ILE A 765 17.80 -5.39 -33.38
N LEU A 766 16.72 -6.14 -33.14
CA LEU A 766 16.22 -7.15 -34.07
C LEU A 766 14.69 -7.09 -34.24
N ILE A 767 14.22 -6.87 -35.47
CA ILE A 767 12.89 -7.32 -35.90
C ILE A 767 13.11 -8.51 -36.83
N ASP A 768 12.47 -9.63 -36.53
CA ASP A 768 12.49 -10.86 -37.32
C ASP A 768 11.07 -11.37 -37.57
N GLN A 769 10.55 -11.10 -38.77
CA GLN A 769 9.26 -11.63 -39.26
C GLN A 769 9.41 -12.88 -40.15
N GLU A 770 10.62 -13.46 -40.21
CA GLU A 770 10.89 -14.78 -40.80
C GLU A 770 11.27 -15.80 -39.71
N TYR A 771 11.02 -15.46 -38.42
CA TYR A 771 11.38 -16.23 -37.24
C TYR A 771 10.77 -17.63 -37.27
N CYS A 772 11.63 -18.64 -37.31
CA CYS A 772 11.24 -20.01 -37.63
C CYS A 772 12.15 -21.03 -36.94
N PRO A 773 11.97 -21.26 -35.63
CA PRO A 773 12.78 -22.22 -34.87
C PRO A 773 12.68 -23.61 -35.48
N TRP A 774 13.84 -24.28 -35.54
CA TRP A 774 14.03 -25.62 -36.11
C TRP A 774 13.46 -25.84 -37.53
N ASN A 775 13.26 -24.76 -38.31
CA ASN A 775 12.60 -24.77 -39.62
C ASN A 775 11.17 -25.37 -39.62
N ARG A 776 10.45 -25.37 -38.49
CA ARG A 776 9.07 -25.90 -38.36
C ARG A 776 7.99 -24.93 -38.89
N CYS A 777 8.29 -24.21 -39.97
CA CYS A 777 7.36 -23.25 -40.60
C CYS A 777 7.45 -23.34 -42.12
N ASN A 778 6.43 -22.86 -42.82
CA ASN A 778 6.50 -22.68 -44.27
C ASN A 778 6.97 -21.25 -44.60
N LYS A 779 8.29 -21.08 -44.81
CA LYS A 779 8.93 -19.80 -45.17
C LYS A 779 8.47 -19.22 -46.52
N ASN A 780 7.74 -19.98 -47.35
CA ASN A 780 7.22 -19.49 -48.63
C ASN A 780 5.96 -18.64 -48.48
N LYS A 781 5.27 -18.65 -47.32
CA LYS A 781 4.25 -17.64 -47.01
C LYS A 781 4.82 -16.61 -46.03
N PRO A 782 4.70 -15.30 -46.28
CA PRO A 782 5.15 -14.26 -45.37
C PRO A 782 4.36 -14.27 -44.04
N SER A 783 4.88 -13.59 -43.02
CA SER A 783 4.12 -13.34 -41.78
C SER A 783 2.97 -12.36 -42.05
N THR A 784 1.78 -12.66 -41.52
CA THR A 784 0.56 -11.83 -41.56
C THR A 784 0.45 -10.83 -40.41
N ILE A 785 1.36 -10.91 -39.43
CA ILE A 785 1.38 -10.05 -38.25
C ILE A 785 1.84 -8.64 -38.64
N LYS A 786 1.02 -7.64 -38.31
CA LYS A 786 1.25 -6.24 -38.70
C LYS A 786 2.08 -5.53 -37.65
N LEU A 787 3.23 -4.99 -38.04
CA LEU A 787 4.10 -4.19 -37.18
C LEU A 787 3.96 -2.70 -37.54
N VAL A 788 3.47 -1.89 -36.60
CA VAL A 788 3.04 -0.49 -36.85
C VAL A 788 3.45 0.41 -35.67
N ASP A 789 3.87 1.64 -35.92
CA ASP A 789 4.20 2.63 -34.87
C ASP A 789 5.24 2.11 -33.85
N ILE A 790 6.46 1.83 -34.34
CA ILE A 790 7.55 1.23 -33.55
C ILE A 790 8.74 2.19 -33.54
N SER A 791 9.25 2.56 -32.36
CA SER A 791 10.40 3.50 -32.25
C SER A 791 11.55 2.94 -31.42
N PHE A 792 12.77 3.07 -31.93
CA PHE A 792 14.02 2.79 -31.20
C PHE A 792 14.79 4.11 -31.02
N LYS A 793 14.98 4.58 -29.79
CA LYS A 793 15.51 5.92 -29.47
C LYS A 793 16.62 5.90 -28.41
N HIS A 794 17.68 6.68 -28.61
CA HIS A 794 18.76 6.88 -27.63
C HIS A 794 19.50 5.59 -27.19
N ILE A 795 19.57 4.57 -28.06
CA ILE A 795 20.15 3.25 -27.77
C ILE A 795 21.65 3.26 -28.06
N ARG A 796 22.48 2.92 -27.07
CA ARG A 796 23.95 3.05 -27.17
C ARG A 796 24.71 1.91 -26.50
N GLY A 797 25.88 1.56 -27.03
CA GLY A 797 26.77 0.58 -26.39
C GLY A 797 27.59 -0.27 -27.36
N THR A 798 27.89 -1.52 -26.99
CA THR A 798 28.68 -2.45 -27.79
C THR A 798 27.90 -3.70 -28.23
N SER A 799 28.13 -4.10 -29.48
CA SER A 799 27.58 -5.29 -30.13
C SER A 799 28.59 -6.45 -30.12
N GLY A 800 28.10 -7.68 -29.96
CA GLY A 800 28.87 -8.92 -30.13
C GLY A 800 28.98 -9.37 -31.60
N ASN A 801 28.00 -9.02 -32.45
CA ASN A 801 28.06 -9.26 -33.90
C ASN A 801 28.24 -7.96 -34.70
N LYS A 802 28.72 -8.12 -35.94
CA LYS A 802 28.79 -7.07 -36.95
C LYS A 802 27.43 -6.45 -37.25
N ASP A 803 26.40 -7.27 -37.48
CA ASP A 803 25.04 -6.83 -37.76
C ASP A 803 24.30 -6.34 -36.49
N ALA A 804 24.70 -5.16 -36.03
CA ALA A 804 24.20 -4.54 -34.82
C ALA A 804 22.70 -4.19 -34.88
N VAL A 805 22.17 -3.85 -36.06
CA VAL A 805 20.74 -3.57 -36.25
C VAL A 805 20.20 -4.34 -37.46
N LYS A 806 19.13 -5.10 -37.26
CA LYS A 806 18.46 -5.91 -38.30
C LYS A 806 16.95 -5.70 -38.24
N LEU A 807 16.39 -5.08 -39.27
CA LEU A 807 14.94 -4.86 -39.42
C LEU A 807 14.41 -5.73 -40.57
N LEU A 808 14.07 -6.98 -40.26
CA LEU A 808 13.65 -7.99 -41.23
C LEU A 808 12.11 -8.12 -41.24
N CYS A 809 11.45 -7.17 -41.89
CA CYS A 809 9.99 -7.11 -41.96
C CYS A 809 9.41 -7.99 -43.07
N SER A 810 8.13 -8.32 -42.94
CA SER A 810 7.39 -9.21 -43.84
C SER A 810 7.22 -8.61 -45.25
N LYS A 811 7.43 -9.43 -46.29
CA LYS A 811 7.14 -9.04 -47.69
C LYS A 811 5.65 -8.82 -47.97
N GLY A 812 4.79 -9.57 -47.28
CA GLY A 812 3.34 -9.45 -47.42
C GLY A 812 2.76 -8.29 -46.61
N PHE A 813 3.37 -8.02 -45.44
CA PHE A 813 2.96 -6.96 -44.52
C PHE A 813 4.18 -6.15 -44.05
N PRO A 814 4.70 -5.24 -44.91
CA PRO A 814 5.83 -4.37 -44.56
C PRO A 814 5.58 -3.57 -43.28
N CYS A 815 6.63 -3.38 -42.47
CA CYS A 815 6.54 -2.59 -41.24
C CYS A 815 6.20 -1.13 -41.55
N LYS A 816 5.30 -0.53 -40.78
CA LYS A 816 4.84 0.85 -40.95
C LYS A 816 5.25 1.73 -39.78
N ASN A 817 5.51 3.02 -40.06
CA ASN A 817 5.83 4.04 -39.06
C ASN A 817 6.94 3.58 -38.08
N VAL A 818 8.05 3.09 -38.63
CA VAL A 818 9.22 2.70 -37.84
C VAL A 818 10.14 3.91 -37.69
N GLU A 819 10.43 4.32 -36.45
CA GLU A 819 11.34 5.43 -36.14
C GLU A 819 12.66 4.92 -35.56
N ILE A 820 13.77 5.49 -36.02
CA ILE A 820 15.13 5.21 -35.54
C ILE A 820 15.77 6.54 -35.13
N GLY A 821 16.03 6.69 -33.83
CA GLY A 821 16.51 7.93 -33.20
C GLY A 821 17.81 7.71 -32.42
N ASP A 822 18.84 8.51 -32.72
CA ASP A 822 20.10 8.60 -31.95
C ASP A 822 20.67 7.25 -31.48
N ILE A 823 20.98 6.37 -32.44
CA ILE A 823 21.59 5.06 -32.23
C ILE A 823 23.12 5.17 -32.28
N ASN A 824 23.82 4.67 -31.26
CA ASN A 824 25.29 4.64 -31.21
C ASN A 824 25.81 3.30 -30.69
N ILE A 825 25.86 2.32 -31.59
CA ILE A 825 26.25 0.93 -31.31
C ILE A 825 27.56 0.62 -32.03
N GLN A 826 28.57 0.21 -31.27
CA GLN A 826 29.92 -0.06 -31.76
C GLN A 826 30.19 -1.57 -31.80
N TYR A 827 30.90 -2.03 -32.83
CA TYR A 827 31.40 -3.39 -32.95
C TYR A 827 32.89 -3.33 -33.28
N THR A 828 33.68 -4.17 -32.61
CA THR A 828 35.15 -4.15 -32.65
C THR A 828 35.76 -5.50 -33.04
N GLY A 829 34.97 -6.38 -33.66
CA GLY A 829 35.46 -7.66 -34.18
C GLY A 829 36.21 -7.54 -35.51
N ALA A 830 36.83 -8.63 -35.95
CA ALA A 830 37.71 -8.65 -37.12
C ALA A 830 36.97 -8.45 -38.46
N ASP A 831 35.67 -8.73 -38.51
CA ASP A 831 34.88 -8.76 -39.76
C ASP A 831 34.53 -7.37 -40.33
N GLY A 832 35.08 -6.30 -39.76
CA GLY A 832 34.86 -4.91 -40.17
C GLY A 832 33.88 -4.15 -39.27
N PRO A 833 33.47 -2.92 -39.64
CA PRO A 833 32.61 -2.08 -38.81
C PRO A 833 31.18 -2.61 -38.71
N ALA A 834 30.44 -2.14 -37.70
CA ALA A 834 29.03 -2.45 -37.48
C ALA A 834 28.16 -2.13 -38.71
N THR A 835 27.11 -2.93 -38.93
CA THR A 835 26.18 -2.86 -40.06
C THR A 835 24.73 -2.72 -39.63
N PHE A 836 23.91 -2.12 -40.50
CA PHE A 836 22.47 -1.93 -40.34
C PHE A 836 21.77 -2.57 -41.55
N GLN A 837 20.90 -3.56 -41.33
CA GLN A 837 20.18 -4.27 -42.39
C GLN A 837 18.67 -3.97 -42.36
N CYS A 838 18.05 -3.86 -43.53
CA CYS A 838 16.61 -3.60 -43.68
C CYS A 838 15.98 -4.38 -44.83
N SER A 839 14.87 -5.04 -44.55
CA SER A 839 14.01 -5.75 -45.51
C SER A 839 12.57 -5.28 -45.30
N ASN A 840 11.89 -4.86 -46.36
CA ASN A 840 10.48 -4.43 -46.36
C ASN A 840 10.13 -3.37 -45.29
N VAL A 841 11.02 -2.39 -45.11
CA VAL A 841 10.83 -1.24 -44.21
C VAL A 841 11.59 -0.03 -44.73
N SER A 842 11.02 1.16 -44.53
CA SER A 842 11.64 2.46 -44.79
C SER A 842 11.52 3.31 -43.51
N PRO A 843 12.51 3.25 -42.60
CA PRO A 843 12.40 3.91 -41.30
C PRO A 843 12.60 5.43 -41.38
N THR A 844 11.86 6.17 -40.55
CA THR A 844 12.10 7.59 -40.29
C THR A 844 13.34 7.73 -39.41
N LEU A 845 14.35 8.45 -39.89
CA LEU A 845 15.63 8.63 -39.19
C LEU A 845 15.68 9.99 -38.48
N MET A 846 16.08 10.03 -37.21
CA MET A 846 16.23 11.26 -36.42
C MET A 846 17.56 11.27 -35.65
N GLY A 847 18.31 12.37 -35.72
CA GLY A 847 19.60 12.47 -35.05
C GLY A 847 20.67 11.54 -35.65
N THR A 848 21.61 11.08 -34.82
CA THR A 848 22.83 10.41 -35.27
C THR A 848 22.68 8.89 -35.31
N GLN A 849 23.00 8.25 -36.46
CA GLN A 849 22.95 6.79 -36.60
C GLN A 849 24.34 6.18 -36.82
N VAL A 850 24.84 5.44 -35.83
CA VAL A 850 26.02 4.59 -35.88
C VAL A 850 25.60 3.19 -35.40
N PRO A 851 25.66 2.14 -36.25
CA PRO A 851 26.04 2.16 -37.66
C PRO A 851 25.10 2.97 -38.56
N LYS A 852 25.58 3.36 -39.75
CA LYS A 852 24.80 4.13 -40.72
C LYS A 852 23.53 3.35 -41.10
N ALA A 853 22.37 3.93 -40.82
CA ALA A 853 21.08 3.32 -41.10
C ALA A 853 20.81 3.12 -42.60
N CYS A 854 19.93 2.16 -42.91
CA CYS A 854 19.41 1.97 -44.24
C CYS A 854 18.56 3.16 -44.70
N SER A 855 18.62 3.51 -45.98
CA SER A 855 17.79 4.57 -46.59
C SER A 855 16.73 4.03 -47.57
N SER A 856 16.70 2.72 -47.80
CA SER A 856 15.79 2.01 -48.70
C SER A 856 15.82 0.51 -48.37
N PRO A 857 14.76 -0.27 -48.66
CA PRO A 857 14.79 -1.72 -48.52
C PRO A 857 15.80 -2.34 -49.49
N VAL A 858 16.56 -3.33 -49.05
CA VAL A 858 17.57 -3.99 -49.89
C VAL A 858 16.90 -4.96 -50.86
N THR A 859 16.74 -4.54 -52.11
CA THR A 859 16.42 -5.46 -53.22
C THR A 859 17.56 -6.46 -53.36
N LYS A 860 17.28 -7.77 -53.23
CA LYS A 860 18.30 -8.80 -53.51
C LYS A 860 18.78 -8.65 -54.96
N LEU A 861 20.10 -8.51 -55.13
CA LEU A 861 20.73 -8.70 -56.44
C LEU A 861 20.50 -10.16 -56.88
N PRO A 862 20.05 -10.41 -58.12
CA PRO A 862 19.92 -11.78 -58.62
C PRO A 862 21.29 -12.37 -58.95
N GLY A 863 21.73 -13.37 -58.18
CA GLY A 863 22.87 -14.21 -58.52
C GLY A 863 24.18 -13.90 -57.79
N GLN A 864 24.29 -14.42 -56.56
CA GLN A 864 25.50 -14.99 -55.95
C GLN A 864 25.08 -16.08 -54.96
#